data_AF-A0A804LCA4-F1
#
_entry.id   AF-A0A804LCA4-F1
#
_cell.length_a   1.000
_cell.length_b   1.000
_cell.length_c   1.000
_cell.angle_alpha   90.00
_cell.angle_beta   90.00
_cell.angle_gamma   90.00
#
_symmetry.space_group_name_H-M   'P 1'
#
loop_
_entity.id
_entity.type
_entity.pdbx_description
1 polymer ?
#
loop_
_entity_poly.entity_id
_entity_poly.type
_entity_poly.pdbx_seq_one_letter_code
_entity_poly.pdbx_strand_id
1 'polypeptide(L)'
;MTGDVLPCFDASNLYLPDDAACIVTVPTTLDVAANHGVVVASKDAGIDQETYSLCLVDDLLQKPTVSELAEGHAILDDGRALLDTGIIAATGKAWQDLVTLAHSSSHSVVKELMTCNKELSLYEDLVAAWVPAKHVWLRNRPLGKELISALGKQRLFSFCSYDFSFLHFGTSAEVLDHLAGSYSGLVGRRHMCSLPETTACDIAATAIILCTKISSGVSIGEDTLVYDSVLSGRIRIGSQCIIVSVNIREFDGSACFTLPDRHCLWEVPLANSAGRVLVYCGLHDNPKVSIQKDGTFCGKPWINVLEDLRIQDTDLWGSTSQDKCLWTAKLFPVMSLPEMLNVGMWLMGSECDPDGRIASLWQKSQRISLEELHRAIDYRQLCTDSSKHQANLAADIAKACMNYGLLGRNLFQLCEEMLQKDTCLAVYEELLSFFPSHSEQYPGVLPQSREYQVKMDLLRASGDLSTACTVEEKVWASIASETASAIKYGSKEPSSGKMSSNHESLHPRKTVVELPVRVDFVGGWSDTPPWSLERPGCVLNMAISLQGSLPVGAMIETTEDHLGVRIEDDAGRHVYIDNLASISSPFKESDPFRLVKSALIVTGILGHEILSKSGLNIRTWSNVPRGSGLGTSSILSAAVVKGLFQVMEDDESDDSVARAVLVVEQIMGTGGGWQDQIGGLYPGIKCTQSFPGQPLRLQVVPVLTTPQLIQELEERLLIVFTGQVRLAHQVLQKVVTRYLRRDSILISSIKRLAELAKIGREALMNGELDELGGILLEAWRLHQELDPFCSNRPVDELFAFADPYCCGYKLVGAGGGGFALLLAKNPSCARELRRALEESDTFDVKVYDWNVAMPR
;
A
#
# COMPACT_ATOMS: atom_id res chain seq x y z
N MET A 1 14.70 28.00 -3.20
CA MET A 1 15.47 27.03 -2.40
C MET A 1 16.47 26.38 -3.36
N THR A 2 17.49 25.68 -2.89
CA THR A 2 18.37 24.90 -3.77
C THR A 2 17.58 23.73 -4.37
N GLY A 3 17.89 23.34 -5.61
CA GLY A 3 17.15 22.35 -6.40
C GLY A 3 17.21 20.95 -5.81
N ASP A 4 16.45 20.72 -4.75
CA ASP A 4 16.22 19.37 -4.23
C ASP A 4 15.34 18.62 -5.23
N VAL A 5 15.68 17.36 -5.45
CA VAL A 5 15.00 16.50 -6.41
C VAL A 5 14.67 15.19 -5.73
N LEU A 6 13.42 14.74 -5.83
CA LEU A 6 13.04 13.39 -5.43
C LEU A 6 13.12 12.46 -6.65
N PRO A 7 14.05 11.50 -6.69
CA PRO A 7 14.03 10.46 -7.71
C PRO A 7 12.85 9.52 -7.49
N CYS A 8 12.07 9.26 -8.54
CA CYS A 8 10.89 8.39 -8.52
C CYS A 8 11.03 7.34 -9.62
N PHE A 9 11.24 6.09 -9.24
CA PHE A 9 11.36 4.92 -10.12
C PHE A 9 11.04 3.64 -9.34
N ASP A 10 10.71 2.55 -10.04
CA ASP A 10 10.53 1.25 -9.41
C ASP A 10 11.87 0.59 -9.05
N ALA A 11 12.32 0.81 -7.80
CA ALA A 11 13.55 0.22 -7.29
C ALA A 11 13.52 -1.31 -7.22
N SER A 12 12.35 -1.97 -7.33
CA SER A 12 12.30 -3.44 -7.36
C SER A 12 12.83 -4.03 -8.67
N ASN A 13 12.86 -3.24 -9.76
CA ASN A 13 13.48 -3.63 -11.03
C ASN A 13 15.00 -3.42 -11.06
N LEU A 14 15.59 -2.86 -10.00
CA LEU A 14 17.01 -2.54 -9.95
C LEU A 14 17.86 -3.82 -9.93
N TYR A 15 18.45 -4.15 -11.08
CA TYR A 15 19.41 -5.23 -11.22
C TYR A 15 20.83 -4.73 -10.95
N LEU A 16 21.45 -5.24 -9.88
CA LEU A 16 22.82 -4.87 -9.49
C LEU A 16 23.78 -6.02 -9.79
N PRO A 17 24.76 -5.85 -10.70
CA PRO A 17 25.76 -6.88 -10.98
C PRO A 17 26.58 -7.23 -9.74
N ASP A 18 27.01 -8.49 -9.64
CA ASP A 18 27.90 -8.93 -8.56
C ASP A 18 29.28 -8.28 -8.64
N ASP A 19 29.89 -8.02 -7.48
CA ASP A 19 31.25 -7.52 -7.37
C ASP A 19 31.54 -6.19 -8.11
N ALA A 20 30.50 -5.38 -8.40
CA ALA A 20 30.61 -4.20 -9.25
C ALA A 20 30.02 -2.94 -8.62
N ALA A 21 30.35 -1.79 -9.22
CA ALA A 21 29.62 -0.55 -9.00
C ALA A 21 28.57 -0.39 -10.11
N CYS A 22 27.44 0.23 -9.78
CA CYS A 22 26.36 0.50 -10.70
C CYS A 22 25.85 1.93 -10.50
N ILE A 23 25.76 2.72 -11.57
CA ILE A 23 25.19 4.05 -11.61
C ILE A 23 23.80 3.98 -12.23
N VAL A 24 22.80 4.57 -11.59
CA VAL A 24 21.44 4.65 -12.15
C VAL A 24 21.38 5.82 -13.12
N THR A 25 20.87 5.57 -14.33
CA THR A 25 20.74 6.57 -15.38
C THR A 25 19.32 6.63 -15.92
N VAL A 26 19.00 7.73 -16.58
CA VAL A 26 17.73 7.91 -17.30
C VAL A 26 18.00 8.54 -18.66
N PRO A 27 17.34 8.11 -19.75
CA PRO A 27 17.53 8.76 -21.04
C PRO A 27 16.85 10.13 -21.02
N THR A 28 17.62 11.19 -21.26
CA THR A 28 17.13 12.57 -21.27
C THR A 28 17.44 13.28 -22.59
N THR A 29 16.75 14.38 -22.85
CA THR A 29 16.97 15.20 -24.05
C THR A 29 18.33 15.92 -23.99
N LEU A 30 18.92 16.19 -25.16
CA LEU A 30 20.29 16.73 -25.25
C LEU A 30 20.46 18.11 -24.60
N ASP A 31 19.41 18.92 -24.56
CA ASP A 31 19.40 20.22 -23.88
C ASP A 31 19.50 20.10 -22.36
N VAL A 32 18.89 19.06 -21.77
CA VAL A 32 19.05 18.74 -20.35
C VAL A 32 20.42 18.12 -20.10
N ALA A 33 20.83 17.15 -20.93
CA ALA A 33 22.10 16.44 -20.82
C ALA A 33 23.31 17.38 -20.84
N ALA A 34 23.28 18.42 -21.68
CA ALA A 34 24.39 19.37 -21.81
C ALA A 34 24.68 20.18 -20.51
N ASN A 35 23.72 20.24 -19.59
CA ASN A 35 23.85 20.96 -18.33
C ASN A 35 24.26 20.07 -17.14
N HIS A 36 24.40 18.75 -17.36
CA HIS A 36 24.54 17.75 -16.29
C HIS A 36 25.68 16.75 -16.57
N GLY A 37 25.88 15.81 -15.63
CA GLY A 37 26.72 14.63 -15.85
C GLY A 37 26.02 13.66 -16.80
N VAL A 38 26.77 13.09 -17.73
CA VAL A 38 26.29 12.14 -18.74
C VAL A 38 27.16 10.89 -18.70
N VAL A 39 26.52 9.74 -18.73
CA VAL A 39 27.17 8.44 -18.74
C VAL A 39 27.25 7.94 -20.19
N VAL A 40 28.45 7.53 -20.62
CA VAL A 40 28.64 6.87 -21.91
C VAL A 40 28.58 5.37 -21.67
N ALA A 41 27.45 4.76 -22.03
CA ALA A 41 27.29 3.31 -21.97
C ALA A 41 27.95 2.64 -23.17
N SER A 42 28.53 1.45 -22.92
CA SER A 42 29.10 0.61 -23.96
C SER A 42 28.02 0.12 -24.91
N LYS A 43 28.36 0.07 -26.20
CA LYS A 43 27.50 -0.51 -27.26
C LYS A 43 27.63 -2.03 -27.35
N ASP A 44 28.57 -2.62 -26.62
CA ASP A 44 28.74 -4.07 -26.54
C ASP A 44 27.67 -4.71 -25.65
N ALA A 45 27.60 -6.05 -25.68
CA ALA A 45 26.58 -6.89 -25.03
C ALA A 45 26.15 -6.39 -23.63
N GLY A 46 25.00 -5.70 -23.59
CA GLY A 46 24.25 -5.34 -22.38
C GLY A 46 22.98 -6.16 -22.24
N ILE A 47 22.30 -6.02 -21.11
CA ILE A 47 20.94 -6.52 -20.92
C ILE A 47 20.00 -5.39 -21.32
N ASP A 48 19.08 -5.61 -22.24
CA ASP A 48 18.02 -4.65 -22.59
C ASP A 48 16.67 -5.34 -22.38
N GLN A 49 15.89 -4.82 -21.42
CA GLN A 49 14.54 -5.25 -21.10
C GLN A 49 13.55 -4.12 -21.39
N GLU A 50 12.25 -4.41 -21.35
CA GLU A 50 11.21 -3.42 -21.64
C GLU A 50 11.24 -2.20 -20.71
N THR A 51 11.66 -2.38 -19.45
CA THR A 51 11.63 -1.35 -18.41
C THR A 51 13.01 -0.77 -18.07
N TYR A 52 14.09 -1.48 -18.39
CA TYR A 52 15.45 -1.04 -18.08
C TYR A 52 16.49 -1.62 -19.03
N SER A 53 17.68 -1.00 -19.06
CA SER A 53 18.88 -1.59 -19.64
C SER A 53 20.08 -1.55 -18.70
N LEU A 54 20.98 -2.52 -18.84
CA LEU A 54 22.22 -2.62 -18.07
C LEU A 54 23.41 -2.78 -19.03
N CYS A 55 24.30 -1.77 -19.02
CA CYS A 55 25.49 -1.73 -19.87
C CYS A 55 26.74 -1.38 -19.06
N LEU A 56 27.93 -1.75 -19.53
CA LEU A 56 29.19 -1.25 -18.97
C LEU A 56 29.30 0.28 -19.21
N VAL A 57 29.93 1.02 -18.29
CA VAL A 57 30.27 2.43 -18.51
C VAL A 57 31.65 2.54 -19.18
N ASP A 58 31.69 3.11 -20.39
CA ASP A 58 32.91 3.36 -21.15
C ASP A 58 33.55 4.70 -20.76
N ASP A 59 32.75 5.75 -20.57
CA ASP A 59 33.22 7.07 -20.16
C ASP A 59 32.16 7.87 -19.38
N LEU A 60 32.58 8.97 -18.78
CA LEU A 60 31.75 9.92 -18.03
C LEU A 60 31.98 11.33 -18.58
N LEU A 61 30.95 12.08 -18.92
CA LEU A 61 31.09 13.44 -19.42
C LEU A 61 30.45 14.42 -18.45
N GLN A 62 31.13 15.51 -18.12
CA GLN A 62 30.63 16.50 -17.17
C GLN A 62 30.26 17.80 -17.88
N LYS A 63 28.96 18.11 -17.93
CA LYS A 63 28.38 19.25 -18.64
C LYS A 63 28.89 19.39 -20.08
N PRO A 64 28.81 18.31 -20.88
CA PRO A 64 29.34 18.32 -22.24
C PRO A 64 28.50 19.20 -23.17
N THR A 65 29.15 19.86 -24.11
CA THR A 65 28.48 20.42 -25.28
C THR A 65 27.88 19.31 -26.16
N VAL A 66 26.92 19.66 -27.02
CA VAL A 66 26.33 18.70 -27.97
C VAL A 66 27.40 18.08 -28.88
N SER A 67 28.43 18.84 -29.26
CA SER A 67 29.56 18.32 -30.02
C SER A 67 30.36 17.29 -29.22
N GLU A 68 30.66 17.56 -27.94
CA GLU A 68 31.37 16.62 -27.06
C GLU A 68 30.53 15.36 -26.79
N LEU A 69 29.20 15.46 -26.70
CA LEU A 69 28.30 14.31 -26.63
C LEU A 69 28.41 13.43 -27.87
N ALA A 70 28.43 14.04 -29.06
CA ALA A 70 28.55 13.31 -30.32
C ALA A 70 29.94 12.68 -30.49
N GLU A 71 31.01 13.43 -30.21
CA GLU A 71 32.40 12.96 -30.29
C GLU A 71 32.69 11.86 -29.26
N GLY A 72 32.10 11.95 -28.07
CA GLY A 72 32.20 10.95 -27.01
C GLY A 72 31.26 9.76 -27.17
N HIS A 73 30.51 9.66 -28.28
CA HIS A 73 29.52 8.59 -28.52
C HIS A 73 28.45 8.44 -27.42
N ALA A 74 28.10 9.54 -26.74
CA ALA A 74 27.13 9.56 -25.65
C ALA A 74 25.66 9.64 -26.10
N ILE A 75 25.42 9.90 -27.38
CA ILE A 75 24.08 10.02 -27.98
C ILE A 75 23.59 8.61 -28.35
N LEU A 76 22.46 8.22 -27.76
CA LEU A 76 21.74 6.98 -28.02
C LEU A 76 21.06 7.02 -29.41
N ASP A 77 20.64 5.86 -29.91
CA ASP A 77 20.04 5.74 -31.25
C ASP A 77 18.71 6.51 -31.39
N ASP A 78 18.03 6.79 -30.27
CA ASP A 78 16.80 7.59 -30.23
C ASP A 78 17.04 9.11 -30.10
N GLY A 79 18.32 9.54 -30.10
CA GLY A 79 18.71 10.94 -29.99
C GLY A 79 18.78 11.49 -28.57
N ARG A 80 18.61 10.66 -27.53
CA ARG A 80 18.78 11.04 -26.11
C ARG A 80 20.20 10.75 -25.63
N ALA A 81 20.51 11.17 -24.40
CA ALA A 81 21.74 10.81 -23.69
C ALA A 81 21.41 10.29 -22.29
N LEU A 82 22.27 9.43 -21.74
CA LEU A 82 22.07 8.86 -20.41
C LEU A 82 22.49 9.86 -19.33
N LEU A 83 21.51 10.44 -18.66
CA LEU A 83 21.73 11.37 -17.56
C LEU A 83 22.20 10.63 -16.31
N ASP A 84 23.23 11.16 -15.67
CA ASP A 84 23.65 10.76 -14.34
C ASP A 84 22.62 11.24 -13.30
N THR A 85 21.97 10.30 -12.60
CA THR A 85 20.97 10.61 -11.56
C THR A 85 21.58 10.92 -10.18
N GLY A 86 22.88 10.69 -10.00
CA GLY A 86 23.58 10.79 -8.72
C GLY A 86 23.43 9.56 -7.81
N ILE A 87 22.66 8.55 -8.23
CA ILE A 87 22.45 7.31 -7.46
C ILE A 87 23.48 6.27 -7.91
N ILE A 88 24.29 5.79 -6.94
CA ILE A 88 25.29 4.75 -7.16
C ILE A 88 25.12 3.66 -6.13
N ALA A 89 25.12 2.41 -6.60
CA ALA A 89 25.17 1.22 -5.79
C ALA A 89 26.54 0.53 -5.97
N ALA A 90 27.11 0.01 -4.90
CA ALA A 90 28.31 -0.83 -4.97
C ALA A 90 28.05 -2.14 -4.22
N THR A 91 28.34 -3.27 -4.86
CA THR A 91 28.07 -4.61 -4.34
C THR A 91 29.35 -5.43 -4.28
N GLY A 92 29.33 -6.51 -3.49
CA GLY A 92 30.42 -7.49 -3.42
C GLY A 92 31.81 -6.87 -3.22
N LYS A 93 32.77 -7.25 -4.07
CA LYS A 93 34.15 -6.72 -4.04
C LYS A 93 34.23 -5.20 -4.22
N ALA A 94 33.39 -4.57 -5.04
CA ALA A 94 33.41 -3.11 -5.19
C ALA A 94 33.09 -2.39 -3.88
N TRP A 95 32.12 -2.92 -3.12
CA TRP A 95 31.83 -2.46 -1.77
C TRP A 95 33.00 -2.71 -0.80
N GLN A 96 33.59 -3.91 -0.85
CA GLN A 96 34.75 -4.24 0.00
C GLN A 96 35.95 -3.34 -0.27
N ASP A 97 36.23 -3.02 -1.54
CA ASP A 97 37.33 -2.13 -1.95
C ASP A 97 37.10 -0.71 -1.43
N LEU A 98 35.86 -0.18 -1.51
CA LEU A 98 35.48 1.11 -0.93
C LEU A 98 35.67 1.14 0.60
N VAL A 99 35.18 0.12 1.31
CA VAL A 99 35.31 0.04 2.77
C VAL A 99 36.78 -0.09 3.18
N THR A 100 37.56 -0.88 2.45
CA THR A 100 38.99 -1.05 2.68
C THR A 100 39.73 0.28 2.50
N LEU A 101 39.45 1.00 1.42
CA LEU A 101 39.98 2.33 1.16
C LEU A 101 39.62 3.30 2.30
N ALA A 102 38.35 3.35 2.68
CA ALA A 102 37.89 4.21 3.78
C ALA A 102 38.62 3.91 5.09
N HIS A 103 38.90 2.64 5.39
CA HIS A 103 39.64 2.24 6.59
C HIS A 103 41.14 2.58 6.50
N SER A 104 41.80 2.27 5.37
CA SER A 104 43.24 2.46 5.20
C SER A 104 43.65 3.93 5.11
N SER A 105 42.80 4.76 4.52
CA SER A 105 43.13 6.15 4.20
C SER A 105 42.80 7.13 5.34
N SER A 106 41.95 6.74 6.29
CA SER A 106 41.19 7.69 7.13
C SER A 106 41.99 8.77 7.87
N HIS A 107 43.22 8.50 8.32
CA HIS A 107 43.97 9.50 9.09
C HIS A 107 45.13 10.17 8.33
N SER A 108 45.91 9.43 7.54
CA SER A 108 47.05 10.04 6.82
C SER A 108 46.59 10.83 5.59
N VAL A 109 45.61 10.31 4.86
CA VAL A 109 45.17 10.87 3.58
C VAL A 109 44.37 12.14 3.78
N VAL A 110 43.44 12.14 4.75
CA VAL A 110 42.71 13.36 5.14
C VAL A 110 43.68 14.43 5.62
N LYS A 111 44.67 14.04 6.43
CA LYS A 111 45.71 14.96 6.90
C LYS A 111 46.56 15.50 5.76
N GLU A 112 46.89 14.70 4.75
CA GLU A 112 47.63 15.15 3.56
C GLU A 112 46.80 16.14 2.73
N LEU A 113 45.52 15.83 2.45
CA LEU A 113 44.61 16.75 1.76
C LEU A 113 44.51 18.10 2.48
N MET A 114 44.34 18.07 3.81
CA MET A 114 44.32 19.26 4.65
C MET A 114 45.66 20.01 4.65
N THR A 115 46.79 19.30 4.72
CA THR A 115 48.14 19.89 4.77
C THR A 115 48.53 20.51 3.44
N CYS A 116 48.17 19.88 2.32
CA CYS A 116 48.46 20.35 0.97
C CYS A 116 47.38 21.30 0.41
N ASN A 117 46.30 21.55 1.17
CA ASN A 117 45.14 22.34 0.74
C ASN A 117 44.60 21.90 -0.63
N LYS A 118 44.46 20.57 -0.80
CA LYS A 118 43.98 19.93 -2.02
C LYS A 118 42.54 19.46 -1.82
N GLU A 119 41.74 19.55 -2.88
CA GLU A 119 40.33 19.17 -2.88
C GLU A 119 40.11 17.80 -3.55
N LEU A 120 39.31 16.95 -2.91
CA LEU A 120 38.85 15.67 -3.43
C LEU A 120 37.32 15.72 -3.57
N SER A 121 36.81 15.38 -4.75
CA SER A 121 35.38 15.18 -4.99
C SER A 121 35.00 13.76 -4.56
N LEU A 122 34.25 13.63 -3.46
CA LEU A 122 33.75 12.34 -2.97
C LEU A 122 32.75 11.67 -3.92
N TYR A 123 32.33 12.37 -4.97
CA TYR A 123 31.53 11.81 -6.04
C TYR A 123 32.43 11.56 -7.25
N GLU A 124 32.78 12.62 -7.98
CA GLU A 124 33.45 12.55 -9.30
C GLU A 124 34.75 11.73 -9.26
N ASP A 125 35.60 11.93 -8.25
CA ASP A 125 36.89 11.23 -8.19
C ASP A 125 36.72 9.73 -7.84
N LEU A 126 35.68 9.37 -7.07
CA LEU A 126 35.37 7.96 -6.77
C LEU A 126 34.78 7.25 -7.99
N VAL A 127 33.81 7.86 -8.66
CA VAL A 127 33.18 7.29 -9.86
C VAL A 127 34.19 7.13 -10.98
N ALA A 128 35.05 8.13 -11.17
CA ALA A 128 36.15 8.09 -12.15
C ALA A 128 37.15 6.95 -11.90
N ALA A 129 37.29 6.47 -10.65
CA ALA A 129 38.22 5.39 -10.35
C ALA A 129 37.79 4.05 -10.95
N TRP A 130 36.48 3.80 -11.07
CA TRP A 130 35.93 2.59 -11.71
C TRP A 130 35.91 2.65 -13.25
N VAL A 131 36.12 3.83 -13.83
CA VAL A 131 36.04 4.06 -15.28
C VAL A 131 37.45 4.28 -15.86
N PRO A 132 38.03 3.29 -16.58
CA PRO A 132 39.41 3.38 -17.08
C PRO A 132 39.70 4.58 -17.97
N ALA A 133 38.72 5.03 -18.76
CA ALA A 133 38.86 6.22 -19.61
C ALA A 133 39.23 7.48 -18.79
N LYS A 134 38.81 7.54 -17.52
CA LYS A 134 39.12 8.65 -16.61
C LYS A 134 40.42 8.48 -15.84
N HIS A 135 41.12 7.34 -15.93
CA HIS A 135 42.35 7.12 -15.15
C HIS A 135 43.47 8.10 -15.48
N VAL A 136 43.60 8.57 -16.73
CA VAL A 136 44.62 9.56 -17.10
C VAL A 136 44.36 10.89 -16.43
N TRP A 137 43.10 11.35 -16.45
CA TRP A 137 42.66 12.56 -15.78
C TRP A 137 42.81 12.42 -14.25
N LEU A 138 42.29 11.33 -13.69
CA LEU A 138 42.25 11.06 -12.25
C LEU A 138 43.66 10.96 -11.67
N ARG A 139 44.66 10.37 -12.36
CA ARG A 139 46.06 10.31 -11.87
C ARG A 139 46.65 11.68 -11.52
N ASN A 140 46.15 12.76 -12.12
CA ASN A 140 46.59 14.12 -11.87
C ASN A 140 45.83 14.81 -10.72
N ARG A 141 44.70 14.22 -10.29
CA ARG A 141 43.91 14.69 -9.15
C ARG A 141 44.56 14.26 -7.82
N PRO A 142 44.27 14.96 -6.72
CA PRO A 142 44.69 14.53 -5.39
C PRO A 142 44.25 13.09 -5.13
N LEU A 143 45.18 12.24 -4.66
CA LEU A 143 44.95 10.81 -4.35
C LEU A 143 44.53 9.93 -5.54
N GLY A 144 44.48 10.44 -6.76
CA GLY A 144 43.93 9.67 -7.87
C GLY A 144 44.68 8.37 -8.16
N LYS A 145 46.00 8.30 -7.92
CA LYS A 145 46.76 7.04 -8.02
C LYS A 145 46.32 6.00 -6.99
N GLU A 146 46.00 6.43 -5.77
CA GLU A 146 45.52 5.57 -4.69
C GLU A 146 44.10 5.08 -5.02
N LEU A 147 43.22 5.98 -5.46
CA LEU A 147 41.86 5.65 -5.89
C LEU A 147 41.85 4.62 -7.03
N ILE A 148 42.66 4.83 -8.07
CA ILE A 148 42.78 3.87 -9.18
C ILE A 148 43.30 2.52 -8.68
N SER A 149 44.28 2.52 -7.79
CA SER A 149 44.85 1.29 -7.25
C SER A 149 43.85 0.51 -6.37
N ALA A 150 43.01 1.23 -5.63
CA ALA A 150 42.05 0.64 -4.71
C ALA A 150 40.78 0.17 -5.43
N LEU A 151 40.19 1.02 -6.26
CA LEU A 151 38.86 0.82 -6.84
C LEU A 151 38.89 0.36 -8.29
N GLY A 152 39.93 0.71 -9.05
CA GLY A 152 40.01 0.49 -10.50
C GLY A 152 40.16 -0.96 -10.95
N LYS A 153 40.12 -1.92 -10.03
CA LYS A 153 40.04 -3.36 -10.32
C LYS A 153 38.61 -3.77 -10.68
N GLN A 154 37.61 -3.08 -10.14
CA GLN A 154 36.20 -3.32 -10.43
C GLN A 154 35.72 -2.43 -11.59
N ARG A 155 34.52 -2.71 -12.09
CA ARG A 155 33.88 -1.99 -13.19
C ARG A 155 32.65 -1.23 -12.71
N LEU A 156 32.31 -0.19 -13.46
CA LEU A 156 31.06 0.55 -13.31
C LEU A 156 30.09 0.13 -14.41
N PHE A 157 28.85 -0.18 -14.03
CA PHE A 157 27.73 -0.44 -14.94
C PHE A 157 26.72 0.69 -14.88
N SER A 158 26.06 1.01 -15.99
CA SER A 158 24.90 1.89 -16.06
C SER A 158 23.64 1.04 -16.02
N PHE A 159 22.82 1.22 -14.98
CA PHE A 159 21.43 0.74 -14.96
C PHE A 159 20.52 1.88 -15.41
N CYS A 160 20.01 1.81 -16.63
CA CYS A 160 19.11 2.80 -17.18
C CYS A 160 17.66 2.39 -16.89
N SER A 161 16.93 3.20 -16.12
CA SER A 161 15.49 2.99 -15.86
C SER A 161 14.67 3.90 -16.78
N TYR A 162 13.78 3.31 -17.57
CA TYR A 162 12.94 4.05 -18.52
C TYR A 162 11.72 4.71 -17.84
N ASP A 163 11.32 4.21 -16.67
CA ASP A 163 10.26 4.75 -15.82
C ASP A 163 10.75 5.82 -14.84
N PHE A 164 12.06 6.11 -14.83
CA PHE A 164 12.64 7.08 -13.91
C PHE A 164 12.13 8.50 -14.18
N SER A 165 11.74 9.17 -13.10
CA SER A 165 11.32 10.57 -13.12
C SER A 165 11.95 11.37 -11.98
N PHE A 166 12.10 12.66 -12.20
CA PHE A 166 12.54 13.62 -11.20
C PHE A 166 11.37 14.51 -10.79
N LEU A 167 11.06 14.56 -9.49
CA LEU A 167 10.24 15.62 -8.94
C LEU A 167 11.17 16.72 -8.43
N HIS A 168 11.23 17.84 -9.14
CA HIS A 168 12.02 19.00 -8.79
C HIS A 168 11.28 19.87 -7.78
N PHE A 169 11.89 20.12 -6.63
CA PHE A 169 11.38 21.03 -5.59
C PHE A 169 12.25 22.29 -5.49
N GLY A 170 12.85 22.74 -6.60
CA GLY A 170 13.80 23.85 -6.61
C GLY A 170 13.13 25.22 -6.51
N THR A 171 11.97 25.35 -7.16
CA THR A 171 11.14 26.57 -7.14
C THR A 171 9.74 26.29 -6.61
N SER A 172 9.08 27.34 -6.10
CA SER A 172 7.68 27.25 -5.67
C SER A 172 6.75 26.80 -6.81
N ALA A 173 6.98 27.27 -8.04
CA ALA A 173 6.20 26.86 -9.20
C ALA A 173 6.30 25.35 -9.47
N GLU A 174 7.52 24.79 -9.43
CA GLU A 174 7.73 23.35 -9.66
C GLU A 174 6.98 22.49 -8.63
N VAL A 175 6.91 22.94 -7.36
CA VAL A 175 6.11 22.25 -6.32
C VAL A 175 4.65 22.09 -6.77
N LEU A 176 4.05 23.15 -7.32
CA LEU A 176 2.68 23.10 -7.82
C LEU A 176 2.53 22.24 -9.07
N ASP A 177 3.46 22.35 -10.02
CA ASP A 177 3.45 21.57 -11.27
C ASP A 177 3.46 20.06 -10.98
N HIS A 178 4.25 19.61 -10.00
CA HIS A 178 4.30 18.20 -9.60
C HIS A 178 3.03 17.71 -8.91
N LEU A 179 2.33 18.58 -8.17
CA LEU A 179 1.07 18.21 -7.52
C LEU A 179 -0.13 18.28 -8.50
N ALA A 180 -0.06 19.10 -9.53
CA ALA A 180 -1.12 19.26 -10.54
C ALA A 180 -1.01 18.29 -11.73
N GLY A 181 0.20 17.85 -12.09
CA GLY A 181 0.47 17.05 -13.29
C GLY A 181 0.01 15.59 -13.26
N SER A 182 0.57 14.79 -14.17
CA SER A 182 0.29 13.34 -14.33
C SER A 182 0.49 12.53 -13.04
N TYR A 183 1.31 13.03 -12.13
CA TYR A 183 1.60 12.41 -10.83
C TYR A 183 0.51 12.63 -9.77
N SER A 184 -0.52 13.44 -10.07
CA SER A 184 -1.62 13.71 -9.13
C SER A 184 -2.39 12.46 -8.67
N GLY A 185 -2.27 11.33 -9.39
CA GLY A 185 -2.77 10.04 -8.96
C GLY A 185 -2.07 9.46 -7.71
N LEU A 186 -0.85 9.91 -7.41
CA LEU A 186 -0.05 9.45 -6.27
C LEU A 186 -0.33 10.21 -4.98
N VAL A 187 -0.78 11.47 -5.08
CA VAL A 187 -0.96 12.36 -3.92
C VAL A 187 -2.43 12.69 -3.72
N GLY A 188 -2.99 12.27 -2.59
CA GLY A 188 -4.35 12.67 -2.21
C GLY A 188 -4.45 14.19 -2.03
N ARG A 189 -5.35 14.83 -2.77
CA ARG A 189 -5.55 16.31 -2.71
C ARG A 189 -6.06 16.82 -1.37
N ARG A 190 -6.61 15.94 -0.53
CA ARG A 190 -7.12 16.27 0.80
C ARG A 190 -6.61 15.23 1.79
N HIS A 191 -5.73 15.63 2.68
CA HIS A 191 -5.16 14.75 3.68
C HIS A 191 -5.08 15.46 5.04
N MET A 192 -5.50 14.77 6.11
CA MET A 192 -5.48 15.30 7.48
C MET A 192 -6.03 16.73 7.61
N CYS A 193 -7.15 17.02 6.95
CA CYS A 193 -7.76 18.34 6.96
C CYS A 193 -9.15 18.36 7.58
N SER A 194 -9.50 19.50 8.17
CA SER A 194 -10.83 19.81 8.71
C SER A 194 -11.40 20.94 7.87
N LEU A 195 -12.49 20.64 7.16
CA LEU A 195 -13.15 21.55 6.22
C LEU A 195 -14.59 21.80 6.70
N PRO A 196 -15.13 23.01 6.53
CA PRO A 196 -16.52 23.28 6.84
C PRO A 196 -17.41 22.70 5.73
N GLU A 197 -18.73 22.78 5.92
CA GLU A 197 -19.70 22.41 4.87
C GLU A 197 -19.46 23.23 3.59
N THR A 198 -19.72 22.62 2.43
CA THR A 198 -19.44 23.21 1.11
C THR A 198 -20.18 24.51 0.83
N THR A 199 -21.28 24.80 1.53
CA THR A 199 -22.01 26.07 1.42
C THR A 199 -21.42 27.18 2.28
N ALA A 200 -20.47 26.86 3.17
CA ALA A 200 -19.86 27.79 4.11
C ALA A 200 -18.42 28.20 3.71
N CYS A 201 -17.83 27.56 2.71
CA CYS A 201 -16.53 27.90 2.12
C CYS A 201 -16.55 27.68 0.61
N ASP A 202 -15.62 28.31 -0.12
CA ASP A 202 -15.47 28.10 -1.57
C ASP A 202 -14.05 27.59 -1.87
N ILE A 203 -13.87 26.27 -1.92
CA ILE A 203 -12.56 25.64 -2.12
C ILE A 203 -12.58 24.91 -3.47
N ALA A 204 -11.74 25.35 -4.40
CA ALA A 204 -11.60 24.73 -5.71
C ALA A 204 -11.31 23.22 -5.61
N ALA A 205 -11.86 22.43 -6.54
CA ALA A 205 -11.68 20.97 -6.55
C ALA A 205 -10.24 20.53 -6.82
N THR A 206 -9.44 21.39 -7.46
CA THR A 206 -8.01 21.15 -7.74
C THR A 206 -7.08 21.63 -6.62
N ALA A 207 -7.58 22.42 -5.67
CA ALA A 207 -6.80 22.85 -4.52
C ALA A 207 -6.34 21.65 -3.67
N ILE A 208 -5.09 21.71 -3.21
CA ILE A 208 -4.44 20.67 -2.42
C ILE A 208 -4.36 21.14 -0.96
N ILE A 209 -5.10 20.48 -0.08
CA ILE A 209 -5.23 20.85 1.33
C ILE A 209 -4.69 19.72 2.21
N LEU A 210 -3.54 19.97 2.81
CA LEU A 210 -2.76 18.99 3.58
C LEU A 210 -2.56 19.48 5.00
N CYS A 211 -2.85 18.66 6.01
CA CYS A 211 -2.64 18.99 7.42
C CYS A 211 -3.21 20.36 7.82
N THR A 212 -4.40 20.73 7.32
CA THR A 212 -4.91 22.11 7.43
C THR A 212 -6.33 22.15 8.00
N LYS A 213 -6.59 23.12 8.87
CA LYS A 213 -7.94 23.43 9.39
C LYS A 213 -8.48 24.68 8.71
N ILE A 214 -9.63 24.56 8.06
CA ILE A 214 -10.33 25.66 7.39
C ILE A 214 -11.68 25.85 8.08
N SER A 215 -12.00 27.10 8.44
CA SER A 215 -13.31 27.49 8.98
C SER A 215 -14.19 28.11 7.89
N SER A 216 -15.45 28.36 8.20
CA SER A 216 -16.37 29.06 7.29
C SER A 216 -15.86 30.46 6.92
N GLY A 217 -16.17 30.91 5.71
CA GLY A 217 -15.79 32.24 5.19
C GLY A 217 -14.47 32.28 4.42
N VAL A 218 -13.79 31.12 4.28
CA VAL A 218 -12.55 30.98 3.51
C VAL A 218 -12.86 30.58 2.07
N SER A 219 -12.17 31.20 1.12
CA SER A 219 -12.18 30.87 -0.30
C SER A 219 -10.75 30.57 -0.79
N ILE A 220 -10.57 29.52 -1.61
CA ILE A 220 -9.29 29.04 -2.13
C ILE A 220 -9.44 28.73 -3.63
N GLY A 221 -8.61 29.39 -4.45
CA GLY A 221 -8.57 29.21 -5.90
C GLY A 221 -7.95 27.91 -6.38
N GLU A 222 -7.90 27.76 -7.71
CA GLU A 222 -7.44 26.55 -8.39
C GLU A 222 -5.94 26.32 -8.17
N ASP A 223 -5.54 25.03 -8.11
CA ASP A 223 -4.14 24.59 -8.08
C ASP A 223 -3.30 25.21 -6.95
N THR A 224 -3.97 25.65 -5.88
CA THR A 224 -3.34 26.20 -4.68
C THR A 224 -3.00 25.09 -3.70
N LEU A 225 -1.78 25.15 -3.14
CA LEU A 225 -1.33 24.29 -2.05
C LEU A 225 -1.50 25.02 -0.70
N VAL A 226 -2.23 24.42 0.23
CA VAL A 226 -2.27 24.83 1.63
C VAL A 226 -1.80 23.69 2.52
N TYR A 227 -0.71 23.93 3.24
CA TYR A 227 -0.02 22.96 4.07
C TYR A 227 0.12 23.46 5.52
N ASP A 228 -0.13 22.58 6.49
CA ASP A 228 0.15 22.80 7.92
C ASP A 228 -0.49 24.07 8.51
N SER A 229 -1.64 24.52 7.98
CA SER A 229 -2.19 25.84 8.28
C SER A 229 -3.52 25.81 9.05
N VAL A 230 -3.88 26.93 9.67
CA VAL A 230 -5.20 27.18 10.28
C VAL A 230 -5.74 28.48 9.68
N LEU A 231 -6.85 28.40 8.96
CA LEU A 231 -7.46 29.53 8.26
C LEU A 231 -8.88 29.75 8.76
N SER A 232 -9.11 30.86 9.44
CA SER A 232 -10.42 31.23 9.99
C SER A 232 -10.75 32.69 9.77
N GLY A 233 -12.03 32.98 9.46
CA GLY A 233 -12.52 34.33 9.15
C GLY A 233 -12.67 34.56 7.64
N ARG A 234 -12.79 35.83 7.24
CA ARG A 234 -12.94 36.24 5.82
C ARG A 234 -11.59 36.22 5.11
N ILE A 235 -11.22 35.07 4.56
CA ILE A 235 -9.95 34.87 3.85
C ILE A 235 -10.24 34.51 2.40
N ARG A 236 -9.60 35.20 1.45
CA ARG A 236 -9.61 34.84 0.03
C ARG A 236 -8.19 34.51 -0.40
N ILE A 237 -7.98 33.31 -0.90
CA ILE A 237 -6.71 32.86 -1.45
C ILE A 237 -6.93 32.63 -2.93
N GLY A 238 -6.08 33.26 -3.74
CA GLY A 238 -6.10 33.13 -5.19
C GLY A 238 -5.74 31.73 -5.69
N SER A 239 -5.59 31.64 -7.01
CA SER A 239 -5.16 30.42 -7.71
C SER A 239 -3.63 30.35 -7.78
N GLN A 240 -3.09 29.13 -7.83
CA GLN A 240 -1.65 28.85 -7.88
C GLN A 240 -0.87 29.49 -6.71
N CYS A 241 -1.47 29.52 -5.53
CA CYS A 241 -0.83 29.99 -4.31
C CYS A 241 -0.14 28.85 -3.55
N ILE A 242 0.84 29.19 -2.71
CA ILE A 242 1.42 28.26 -1.74
C ILE A 242 1.32 28.87 -0.36
N ILE A 243 0.68 28.16 0.57
CA ILE A 243 0.53 28.59 1.96
C ILE A 243 1.09 27.51 2.87
N VAL A 244 2.02 27.90 3.75
CA VAL A 244 2.72 26.96 4.64
C VAL A 244 2.75 27.48 6.08
N SER A 245 2.26 26.67 7.01
CA SER A 245 2.35 26.89 8.47
C SER A 245 1.74 28.21 8.96
N VAL A 246 0.76 28.77 8.26
CA VAL A 246 0.13 30.05 8.61
C VAL A 246 -1.08 29.82 9.53
N ASN A 247 -1.15 30.54 10.66
CA ASN A 247 -2.29 30.47 11.60
C ASN A 247 -3.11 31.77 11.62
N ILE A 248 -3.99 31.98 10.63
CA ILE A 248 -4.90 33.12 10.61
C ILE A 248 -6.17 32.77 11.39
N ARG A 249 -6.36 33.43 12.53
CA ARG A 249 -7.58 33.33 13.34
C ARG A 249 -8.51 34.50 13.06
N GLU A 250 -9.79 34.33 13.35
CA GLU A 250 -10.78 35.39 13.24
C GLU A 250 -10.39 36.55 14.16
N PHE A 251 -10.28 37.75 13.59
CA PHE A 251 -9.98 38.98 14.31
C PHE A 251 -11.28 39.61 14.82
N ASP A 252 -11.26 40.27 15.98
CA ASP A 252 -12.36 41.13 16.45
C ASP A 252 -12.53 42.33 15.49
N GLY A 253 -13.19 42.14 14.35
CA GLY A 253 -13.38 43.18 13.34
C GLY A 253 -13.67 42.66 11.93
N SER A 254 -14.13 43.55 11.06
CA SER A 254 -14.49 43.27 9.66
C SER A 254 -13.30 43.06 8.71
N ALA A 255 -12.09 42.85 9.22
CA ALA A 255 -10.89 42.76 8.40
C ALA A 255 -10.92 41.48 7.54
N CYS A 256 -10.74 41.64 6.24
CA CYS A 256 -10.65 40.56 5.26
C CYS A 256 -9.21 40.45 4.79
N PHE A 257 -8.66 39.24 4.75
CA PHE A 257 -7.34 38.99 4.19
C PHE A 257 -7.48 38.42 2.78
N THR A 258 -6.75 38.98 1.81
CA THR A 258 -6.68 38.44 0.44
C THR A 258 -5.24 38.16 0.05
N LEU A 259 -4.94 36.91 -0.31
CA LEU A 259 -3.70 36.52 -0.98
C LEU A 259 -3.99 36.45 -2.49
N PRO A 260 -3.38 37.29 -3.34
CA PRO A 260 -3.62 37.26 -4.78
C PRO A 260 -3.09 35.98 -5.43
N ASP A 261 -3.57 35.71 -6.65
CA ASP A 261 -3.09 34.60 -7.47
C ASP A 261 -1.56 34.59 -7.58
N ARG A 262 -0.97 33.40 -7.64
CA ARG A 262 0.48 33.19 -7.86
C ARG A 262 1.35 33.84 -6.78
N HIS A 263 0.93 33.75 -5.53
CA HIS A 263 1.70 34.19 -4.37
C HIS A 263 1.96 33.06 -3.37
N CYS A 264 3.12 33.13 -2.73
CA CYS A 264 3.52 32.27 -1.63
C CYS A 264 3.37 33.04 -0.31
N LEU A 265 2.94 32.35 0.74
CA LEU A 265 2.80 32.88 2.09
C LEU A 265 3.21 31.84 3.12
N TRP A 266 4.14 32.16 4.00
CA TRP A 266 4.49 31.26 5.09
C TRP A 266 4.88 32.00 6.36
N GLU A 267 4.66 31.37 7.50
CA GLU A 267 4.95 31.93 8.82
C GLU A 267 6.06 31.11 9.49
N VAL A 268 7.04 31.80 10.09
CA VAL A 268 8.13 31.13 10.82
C VAL A 268 8.36 31.75 12.20
N PRO A 269 8.65 30.94 13.24
CA PRO A 269 9.07 31.43 14.53
C PRO A 269 10.54 31.87 14.49
N LEU A 270 10.86 32.96 15.19
CA LEU A 270 12.22 33.44 15.36
C LEU A 270 12.80 32.96 16.70
N ALA A 271 14.09 32.64 16.69
CA ALA A 271 14.85 32.26 17.87
C ALA A 271 14.90 33.39 18.91
N ASN A 272 15.25 33.04 20.15
CA ASN A 272 15.39 33.96 21.28
C ASN A 272 14.11 34.73 21.65
N SER A 273 12.93 34.13 21.39
CA SER A 273 11.62 34.76 21.68
C SER A 273 11.39 36.08 20.94
N ALA A 274 12.03 36.28 19.77
CA ALA A 274 11.86 37.48 18.96
C ALA A 274 10.48 37.59 18.27
N GLY A 275 9.61 36.59 18.44
CA GLY A 275 8.27 36.55 17.85
C GLY A 275 8.22 35.67 16.62
N ARG A 276 7.32 36.00 15.69
CA ARG A 276 7.12 35.31 14.42
C ARG A 276 7.18 36.30 13.27
N VAL A 277 7.50 35.80 12.08
CA VAL A 277 7.54 36.58 10.85
C VAL A 277 6.70 35.89 9.79
N LEU A 278 5.87 36.68 9.13
CA LEU A 278 5.13 36.28 7.94
C LEU A 278 5.93 36.70 6.70
N VAL A 279 6.19 35.75 5.82
CA VAL A 279 6.94 35.93 4.58
C VAL A 279 5.99 35.75 3.41
N TYR A 280 6.10 36.64 2.44
CA TYR A 280 5.29 36.64 1.22
C TYR A 280 6.16 36.97 0.02
N CYS A 281 5.90 36.32 -1.11
CA CYS A 281 6.53 36.61 -2.41
C CYS A 281 5.65 36.10 -3.55
N GLY A 282 5.98 36.47 -4.78
CA GLY A 282 5.39 35.87 -5.96
C GLY A 282 5.90 34.46 -6.19
N LEU A 283 5.07 33.63 -6.83
CA LEU A 283 5.34 32.22 -7.14
C LEU A 283 6.62 32.02 -7.96
N HIS A 284 6.95 32.99 -8.82
CA HIS A 284 8.11 32.96 -9.72
C HIS A 284 9.22 33.93 -9.32
N ASP A 285 9.14 34.55 -8.14
CA ASP A 285 10.23 35.41 -7.69
C ASP A 285 11.48 34.56 -7.42
N ASN A 286 12.59 34.93 -8.05
CA ASN A 286 13.88 34.37 -7.71
C ASN A 286 14.58 35.28 -6.68
N PRO A 287 14.78 34.83 -5.43
CA PRO A 287 15.31 35.68 -4.37
C PRO A 287 16.68 36.30 -4.66
N LYS A 288 17.47 35.67 -5.53
CA LYS A 288 18.88 36.05 -5.79
C LYS A 288 19.07 36.89 -7.06
N VAL A 289 18.03 37.10 -7.86
CA VAL A 289 18.12 37.97 -9.05
C VAL A 289 18.09 39.43 -8.58
N SER A 290 19.09 40.21 -8.99
CA SER A 290 19.20 41.61 -8.58
C SER A 290 18.22 42.51 -9.34
N ILE A 291 17.93 43.67 -8.78
CA ILE A 291 17.12 44.72 -9.43
C ILE A 291 17.67 45.11 -10.80
N GLN A 292 18.99 45.10 -11.01
CA GLN A 292 19.60 45.44 -12.29
C GLN A 292 19.44 44.34 -13.35
N LYS A 293 19.07 43.12 -12.94
CA LYS A 293 18.85 41.95 -13.79
C LYS A 293 17.35 41.60 -13.84
N ASP A 294 16.47 42.58 -13.73
CA ASP A 294 15.02 42.43 -13.73
C ASP A 294 14.48 41.52 -12.62
N GLY A 295 15.12 41.54 -11.44
CA GLY A 295 14.60 40.84 -10.26
C GLY A 295 13.19 41.32 -9.91
N THR A 296 12.37 40.39 -9.42
CA THR A 296 10.96 40.64 -9.10
C THR A 296 10.65 40.47 -7.62
N PHE A 297 9.57 41.12 -7.21
CA PHE A 297 8.90 40.89 -5.93
C PHE A 297 7.39 40.93 -6.13
N CYS A 298 6.67 39.95 -5.58
CA CYS A 298 5.25 39.73 -5.81
C CYS A 298 4.90 39.67 -7.31
N GLY A 299 5.79 39.06 -8.11
CA GLY A 299 5.62 38.92 -9.56
C GLY A 299 5.79 40.21 -10.38
N LYS A 300 6.20 41.32 -9.75
CA LYS A 300 6.44 42.61 -10.40
C LYS A 300 7.94 42.98 -10.38
N PRO A 301 8.47 43.64 -11.43
CA PRO A 301 9.82 44.18 -11.39
C PRO A 301 9.99 45.16 -10.22
N TRP A 302 11.12 45.10 -9.53
CA TRP A 302 11.41 45.96 -8.37
C TRP A 302 11.21 47.45 -8.62
N ILE A 303 11.53 47.96 -9.83
CA ILE A 303 11.33 49.37 -10.19
C ILE A 303 9.86 49.79 -10.00
N ASN A 304 8.93 48.95 -10.47
CA ASN A 304 7.49 49.21 -10.37
C ASN A 304 7.02 49.07 -8.91
N VAL A 305 7.57 48.10 -8.17
CA VAL A 305 7.23 47.91 -6.74
C VAL A 305 7.61 49.14 -5.92
N LEU A 306 8.82 49.68 -6.11
CA LEU A 306 9.29 50.86 -5.39
C LEU A 306 8.42 52.09 -5.72
N GLU A 307 8.03 52.25 -6.99
CA GLU A 307 7.15 53.33 -7.45
C GLU A 307 5.72 53.19 -6.90
N ASP A 308 5.10 52.02 -7.05
CA ASP A 308 3.73 51.71 -6.61
C ASP A 308 3.58 51.94 -5.09
N LEU A 309 4.56 51.47 -4.30
CA LEU A 309 4.55 51.56 -2.84
C LEU A 309 5.12 52.88 -2.29
N ARG A 310 5.70 53.72 -3.16
CA ARG A 310 6.36 54.99 -2.82
C ARG A 310 7.47 54.83 -1.76
N ILE A 311 8.25 53.76 -1.87
CA ILE A 311 9.40 53.49 -1.00
C ILE A 311 10.72 53.67 -1.76
N GLN A 312 11.78 54.02 -1.05
CA GLN A 312 13.12 54.17 -1.62
C GLN A 312 13.94 52.90 -1.47
N ASP A 313 14.94 52.72 -2.32
CA ASP A 313 15.85 51.58 -2.25
C ASP A 313 16.58 51.49 -0.89
N THR A 314 16.93 52.64 -0.31
CA THR A 314 17.54 52.76 1.03
C THR A 314 16.64 52.27 2.17
N ASP A 315 15.32 52.20 1.96
CA ASP A 315 14.39 51.69 2.97
C ASP A 315 14.50 50.17 3.11
N LEU A 316 14.99 49.50 2.06
CA LEU A 316 15.12 48.04 1.94
C LEU A 316 16.57 47.55 2.07
N TRP A 317 17.51 48.26 1.45
CA TRP A 317 18.91 47.88 1.37
C TRP A 317 19.79 48.96 1.99
N GLY A 318 20.75 48.55 2.83
CA GLY A 318 21.74 49.48 3.38
C GLY A 318 22.76 49.91 2.31
N SER A 319 23.57 50.93 2.62
CA SER A 319 24.64 51.41 1.74
C SER A 319 25.73 50.36 1.45
N THR A 320 25.80 49.29 2.24
CA THR A 320 26.80 48.22 2.15
C THR A 320 26.33 46.97 1.39
N SER A 321 25.07 46.89 0.97
CA SER A 321 24.53 45.71 0.27
C SER A 321 25.09 45.63 -1.16
N GLN A 322 25.95 44.64 -1.43
CA GLN A 322 26.56 44.43 -2.76
C GLN A 322 25.52 44.06 -3.83
N ASP A 323 24.53 43.23 -3.47
CA ASP A 323 23.46 42.80 -4.37
C ASP A 323 22.09 43.22 -3.83
N LYS A 324 21.42 44.14 -4.55
CA LYS A 324 20.04 44.57 -4.26
C LYS A 324 19.05 43.57 -4.86
N CYS A 325 18.64 42.59 -4.07
CA CYS A 325 17.68 41.55 -4.45
C CYS A 325 16.74 41.22 -3.28
N LEU A 326 15.73 40.38 -3.52
CA LEU A 326 14.77 39.97 -2.49
C LEU A 326 15.45 39.23 -1.32
N TRP A 327 16.52 38.48 -1.57
CA TRP A 327 17.28 37.77 -0.54
C TRP A 327 17.84 38.71 0.54
N THR A 328 18.31 39.89 0.15
CA THR A 328 18.96 40.88 1.02
C THR A 328 18.05 42.03 1.44
N ALA A 329 16.84 42.14 0.86
CA ALA A 329 15.89 43.22 1.15
C ALA A 329 15.28 43.07 2.55
N LYS A 330 15.41 44.09 3.41
CA LYS A 330 14.77 44.13 4.74
C LYS A 330 13.30 44.48 4.65
N LEU A 331 12.52 43.48 4.21
CA LEU A 331 11.13 43.66 3.83
C LEU A 331 10.16 43.23 4.91
N PHE A 332 10.45 42.11 5.58
CA PHE A 332 9.48 41.41 6.41
C PHE A 332 9.49 41.98 7.83
N PRO A 333 8.40 42.62 8.28
CA PRO A 333 8.34 43.20 9.61
C PRO A 333 8.17 42.13 10.69
N VAL A 334 8.77 42.37 11.86
CA VAL A 334 8.55 41.59 13.08
C VAL A 334 7.52 42.32 13.94
N MET A 335 6.26 41.89 13.88
CA MET A 335 5.12 42.53 14.55
C MET A 335 3.99 41.52 14.81
N SER A 336 2.85 41.97 15.32
CA SER A 336 1.71 41.06 15.53
C SER A 336 1.15 40.55 14.19
N LEU A 337 0.58 39.34 14.17
CA LEU A 337 0.02 38.75 12.95
C LEU A 337 -0.99 39.67 12.21
N PRO A 338 -1.98 40.31 12.87
CA PRO A 338 -2.88 41.21 12.15
C PRO A 338 -2.16 42.39 11.48
N GLU A 339 -1.13 42.95 12.13
CA GLU A 339 -0.32 44.01 11.54
C GLU A 339 0.53 43.49 10.36
N MET A 340 1.11 42.29 10.50
CA MET A 340 1.87 41.64 9.41
C MET A 340 0.98 41.35 8.19
N LEU A 341 -0.27 40.92 8.39
CA LEU A 341 -1.21 40.66 7.29
C LEU A 341 -1.61 41.96 6.57
N ASN A 342 -1.88 43.03 7.31
CA ASN A 342 -2.20 44.34 6.74
C ASN A 342 -1.03 44.91 5.93
N VAL A 343 0.17 44.91 6.53
CA VAL A 343 1.40 45.32 5.85
C VAL A 343 1.72 44.42 4.64
N GLY A 344 1.47 43.12 4.75
CA GLY A 344 1.63 42.15 3.65
C GLY A 344 0.69 42.44 2.48
N MET A 345 -0.60 42.70 2.73
CA MET A 345 -1.55 43.08 1.68
C MET A 345 -1.14 44.38 0.97
N TRP A 346 -0.63 45.36 1.70
CA TRP A 346 -0.05 46.57 1.12
C TRP A 346 1.18 46.26 0.26
N LEU A 347 2.15 45.48 0.76
CA LEU A 347 3.37 45.12 0.03
C LEU A 347 3.11 44.30 -1.25
N MET A 348 2.07 43.46 -1.24
CA MET A 348 1.59 42.74 -2.43
C MET A 348 0.81 43.65 -3.41
N GLY A 349 0.53 44.91 -3.04
CA GLY A 349 -0.27 45.85 -3.84
C GLY A 349 -1.77 45.57 -3.83
N SER A 350 -2.26 44.78 -2.86
CA SER A 350 -3.67 44.40 -2.71
C SER A 350 -4.48 45.41 -1.88
N GLU A 351 -3.81 46.15 -1.01
CA GLU A 351 -4.42 47.17 -0.16
C GLU A 351 -3.83 48.55 -0.46
N CYS A 352 -4.70 49.53 -0.69
CA CYS A 352 -4.28 50.91 -0.91
C CYS A 352 -4.02 51.61 0.44
N ASP A 353 -2.89 52.31 0.54
CA ASP A 353 -2.54 53.14 1.71
C ASP A 353 -2.56 54.64 1.37
N PRO A 354 -3.73 55.25 1.09
CA PRO A 354 -3.82 56.64 0.65
C PRO A 354 -3.30 57.64 1.69
N ASP A 355 -3.45 57.32 2.98
CA ASP A 355 -3.02 58.14 4.11
C ASP A 355 -1.55 57.89 4.52
N GLY A 356 -0.87 56.91 3.90
CA GLY A 356 0.51 56.54 4.25
C GLY A 356 0.67 55.91 5.64
N ARG A 357 -0.42 55.42 6.24
CA ARG A 357 -0.42 54.88 7.61
C ARG A 357 0.27 53.53 7.68
N ILE A 358 -0.01 52.64 6.71
CA ILE A 358 0.57 51.31 6.64
C ILE A 358 2.05 51.41 6.28
N ALA A 359 2.41 52.27 5.32
CA ALA A 359 3.79 52.57 4.96
C ALA A 359 4.57 53.13 6.16
N SER A 360 3.99 54.05 6.94
CA SER A 360 4.64 54.58 8.15
C SER A 360 4.82 53.51 9.23
N LEU A 361 3.82 52.64 9.42
CA LEU A 361 3.91 51.51 10.34
C LEU A 361 5.04 50.55 9.93
N TRP A 362 5.09 50.19 8.65
CA TRP A 362 6.13 49.35 8.08
C TRP A 362 7.52 49.99 8.22
N GLN A 363 7.68 51.28 7.90
CA GLN A 363 8.96 52.00 8.00
C GLN A 363 9.49 52.05 9.45
N LYS A 364 8.61 52.18 10.44
CA LYS A 364 8.98 52.23 11.87
C LYS A 364 9.23 50.85 12.48
N SER A 365 8.80 49.77 11.83
CA SER A 365 8.96 48.42 12.32
C SER A 365 10.40 47.92 12.22
N GLN A 366 10.76 46.96 13.07
CA GLN A 366 11.96 46.16 12.86
C GLN A 366 11.71 45.18 11.72
N ARG A 367 12.54 45.25 10.67
CA ARG A 367 12.39 44.42 9.47
C ARG A 367 13.59 43.49 9.28
N ILE A 368 13.32 42.31 8.75
CA ILE A 368 14.30 41.26 8.49
C ILE A 368 14.32 40.93 6.98
N SER A 369 15.49 40.57 6.45
CA SER A 369 15.62 40.01 5.10
C SER A 369 15.51 38.49 5.08
N LEU A 370 15.37 37.85 3.91
CA LEU A 370 15.41 36.37 3.83
C LEU A 370 16.76 35.81 4.30
N GLU A 371 17.85 36.52 4.02
CA GLU A 371 19.19 36.16 4.50
C GLU A 371 19.28 36.14 6.03
N GLU A 372 18.79 37.20 6.68
CA GLU A 372 18.77 37.31 8.14
C GLU A 372 17.78 36.30 8.74
N LEU A 373 16.62 36.12 8.09
CA LEU A 373 15.59 35.17 8.49
C LEU A 373 16.13 33.75 8.54
N HIS A 374 16.84 33.31 7.49
CA HIS A 374 17.40 31.97 7.42
C HIS A 374 18.32 31.63 8.61
N ARG A 375 19.01 32.64 9.18
CA ARG A 375 19.86 32.48 10.38
C ARG A 375 19.08 32.58 11.70
N ALA A 376 17.90 33.20 11.66
CA ALA A 376 17.10 33.53 12.84
C ALA A 376 15.92 32.58 13.10
N ILE A 377 15.57 31.68 12.17
CA ILE A 377 14.48 30.71 12.33
C ILE A 377 14.74 29.79 13.53
N ASP A 378 13.74 29.63 14.38
CA ASP A 378 13.71 28.60 15.42
C ASP A 378 13.14 27.28 14.85
N TYR A 379 14.02 26.47 14.26
CA TYR A 379 13.64 25.18 13.67
C TYR A 379 13.04 24.21 14.70
N ARG A 380 13.48 24.27 15.96
CA ARG A 380 12.96 23.38 17.00
C ARG A 380 11.50 23.72 17.31
N GLN A 381 11.21 25.01 17.43
CA GLN A 381 9.85 25.50 17.64
C GLN A 381 8.98 25.22 16.42
N LEU A 382 9.49 25.43 15.20
CA LEU A 382 8.77 25.13 13.96
C LEU A 382 8.32 23.66 13.90
N CYS A 383 9.23 22.71 14.13
CA CYS A 383 8.89 21.29 14.17
C CYS A 383 7.90 20.96 15.29
N THR A 384 8.10 21.54 16.48
CA THR A 384 7.21 21.34 17.63
C THR A 384 5.79 21.83 17.35
N ASP A 385 5.65 22.97 16.67
CA ASP A 385 4.34 23.54 16.33
C ASP A 385 3.61 22.74 15.27
N SER A 386 4.32 22.29 14.23
CA SER A 386 3.74 21.42 13.19
C SER A 386 3.28 20.10 13.80
N SER A 387 4.11 19.43 14.61
CA SER A 387 3.73 18.22 15.36
C SER A 387 2.48 18.44 16.23
N LYS A 388 2.41 19.55 16.97
CA LYS A 388 1.24 19.88 17.79
C LYS A 388 -0.02 20.12 16.96
N HIS A 389 0.11 20.81 15.83
CA HIS A 389 -0.99 21.10 14.93
C HIS A 389 -1.56 19.81 14.31
N GLN A 390 -0.70 18.93 13.81
CA GLN A 390 -1.08 17.61 13.28
C GLN A 390 -1.77 16.75 14.35
N ALA A 391 -1.23 16.70 15.57
CA ALA A 391 -1.85 15.96 16.67
C ALA A 391 -3.25 16.50 17.06
N ASN A 392 -3.44 17.83 17.04
CA ASN A 392 -4.75 18.43 17.29
C ASN A 392 -5.75 18.11 16.16
N LEU A 393 -5.31 18.16 14.90
CA LEU A 393 -6.11 17.77 13.75
C LEU A 393 -6.52 16.30 13.82
N ALA A 394 -5.58 15.41 14.14
CA ALA A 394 -5.86 13.98 14.34
C ALA A 394 -6.92 13.76 15.42
N ALA A 395 -6.80 14.45 16.56
CA ALA A 395 -7.78 14.39 17.64
C ALA A 395 -9.17 14.91 17.20
N ASP A 396 -9.24 16.05 16.53
CA ASP A 396 -10.51 16.61 16.00
C ASP A 396 -11.16 15.64 15.01
N ILE A 397 -10.38 15.02 14.11
CA ILE A 397 -10.85 14.03 13.13
C ILE A 397 -11.34 12.76 13.84
N ALA A 398 -10.60 12.27 14.85
CA ALA A 398 -10.98 11.09 15.61
C ALA A 398 -12.31 11.31 16.34
N LYS A 399 -12.48 12.46 17.00
CA LYS A 399 -13.73 12.87 17.64
C LYS A 399 -14.88 12.97 16.64
N ALA A 400 -14.66 13.55 15.47
CA ALA A 400 -15.68 13.61 14.43
C ALA A 400 -16.07 12.21 13.93
N CYS A 401 -15.10 11.32 13.72
CA CYS A 401 -15.36 9.93 13.32
C CYS A 401 -16.22 9.18 14.35
N MET A 402 -15.94 9.39 15.65
CA MET A 402 -16.73 8.85 16.74
C MET A 402 -18.12 9.47 16.79
N ASN A 403 -18.25 10.79 16.73
CA ASN A 403 -19.53 11.50 16.79
C ASN A 403 -20.50 11.09 15.67
N TYR A 404 -20.03 11.05 14.42
CA TYR A 404 -20.88 10.80 13.26
C TYR A 404 -21.02 9.31 12.88
N GLY A 405 -20.38 8.39 13.61
CA GLY A 405 -20.58 6.94 13.47
C GLY A 405 -20.06 6.29 12.17
N LEU A 406 -19.37 7.03 11.30
CA LEU A 406 -18.89 6.48 10.02
C LEU A 406 -17.70 5.52 10.18
N LEU A 407 -16.92 5.67 11.27
CA LEU A 407 -15.64 4.98 11.60
C LEU A 407 -14.71 4.75 10.38
N GLY A 408 -14.88 5.53 9.30
CA GLY A 408 -14.39 5.32 7.94
C GLY A 408 -12.87 5.25 7.78
N ARG A 409 -12.18 5.78 8.78
CA ARG A 409 -10.75 6.06 8.79
C ARG A 409 -10.02 5.09 9.72
N ASN A 410 -8.71 5.02 9.55
CA ASN A 410 -7.83 4.30 10.44
C ASN A 410 -7.66 5.04 11.76
N LEU A 411 -8.62 4.85 12.68
CA LEU A 411 -8.58 5.46 14.02
C LEU A 411 -7.36 5.02 14.83
N PHE A 412 -6.89 3.78 14.64
CA PHE A 412 -5.66 3.31 15.27
C PHE A 412 -4.47 4.19 14.85
N GLN A 413 -4.29 4.44 13.55
CA GLN A 413 -3.24 5.34 13.06
C GLN A 413 -3.42 6.79 13.55
N LEU A 414 -4.65 7.32 13.54
CA LEU A 414 -4.92 8.67 14.05
C LEU A 414 -4.52 8.81 15.53
N CYS A 415 -4.73 7.76 16.33
CA CYS A 415 -4.33 7.73 17.73
C CYS A 415 -2.79 7.69 17.90
N GLU A 416 -2.07 6.94 17.06
CA GLU A 416 -0.60 6.97 17.00
C GLU A 416 -0.07 8.37 16.62
N GLU A 417 -0.73 9.06 15.69
CA GLU A 417 -0.37 10.44 15.33
C GLU A 417 -0.62 11.44 16.48
N MET A 418 -1.60 11.16 17.36
CA MET A 418 -1.88 11.94 18.56
C MET A 418 -0.88 11.72 19.70
N LEU A 419 -0.16 10.59 19.72
CA LEU A 419 0.75 10.17 20.79
C LEU A 419 2.01 11.05 20.98
N GLN A 420 2.19 12.10 20.18
CA GLN A 420 3.28 13.08 20.34
C GLN A 420 3.07 14.08 21.52
N LYS A 421 2.18 13.79 22.48
CA LYS A 421 1.75 14.70 23.56
C LYS A 421 1.65 13.99 24.93
N ASP A 422 2.00 14.69 26.02
CA ASP A 422 1.73 14.28 27.42
C ASP A 422 0.22 14.21 27.77
N THR A 423 -0.65 14.78 26.93
CA THR A 423 -2.11 14.89 27.16
C THR A 423 -2.92 13.71 26.62
N CYS A 424 -2.26 12.59 26.33
CA CYS A 424 -2.81 11.48 25.57
C CYS A 424 -3.97 10.74 26.25
N LEU A 425 -3.86 10.49 27.56
CA LEU A 425 -4.84 9.67 28.30
C LEU A 425 -6.25 10.27 28.27
N ALA A 426 -6.38 11.59 28.45
CA ALA A 426 -7.68 12.27 28.50
C ALA A 426 -8.43 12.18 27.17
N VAL A 427 -7.72 12.22 26.04
CA VAL A 427 -8.37 12.07 24.73
C VAL A 427 -8.82 10.64 24.50
N TYR A 428 -8.05 9.64 24.94
CA TYR A 428 -8.49 8.24 24.90
C TYR A 428 -9.72 8.00 25.77
N GLU A 429 -9.74 8.52 26.99
CA GLU A 429 -10.91 8.45 27.88
C GLU A 429 -12.14 9.10 27.26
N GLU A 430 -11.98 10.27 26.62
CA GLU A 430 -13.04 10.95 25.88
C GLU A 430 -13.52 10.11 24.69
N LEU A 431 -12.62 9.55 23.86
CA LEU A 431 -12.97 8.69 22.74
C LEU A 431 -13.66 7.39 23.19
N LEU A 432 -13.21 6.79 24.30
CA LEU A 432 -13.82 5.60 24.88
C LEU A 432 -15.21 5.88 25.45
N SER A 433 -15.47 7.11 25.92
CA SER A 433 -16.79 7.51 26.46
C SER A 433 -17.92 7.45 25.42
N PHE A 434 -17.60 7.44 24.13
CA PHE A 434 -18.58 7.28 23.06
C PHE A 434 -19.13 5.85 22.93
N PHE A 435 -18.49 4.84 23.52
CA PHE A 435 -18.99 3.47 23.48
C PHE A 435 -19.91 3.18 24.69
N PRO A 436 -21.13 2.61 24.51
CA PRO A 436 -21.69 2.00 23.29
C PRO A 436 -22.72 2.89 22.53
N SER A 437 -22.70 4.21 22.71
CA SER A 437 -23.84 5.10 22.38
C SER A 437 -24.37 5.05 20.93
N HIS A 438 -23.59 4.60 19.95
CA HIS A 438 -23.99 4.53 18.54
C HIS A 438 -24.85 3.32 18.15
N SER A 439 -24.64 2.17 18.79
CA SER A 439 -25.40 0.94 18.48
C SER A 439 -26.91 1.12 18.74
N GLU A 440 -27.27 1.99 19.69
CA GLU A 440 -28.66 2.31 20.02
C GLU A 440 -29.28 3.40 19.12
N GLN A 441 -28.48 4.36 18.65
CA GLN A 441 -28.99 5.49 17.85
C GLN A 441 -29.23 5.13 16.38
N TYR A 442 -28.38 4.27 15.79
CA TYR A 442 -28.47 3.90 14.37
C TYR A 442 -28.24 2.39 14.16
N PRO A 443 -29.17 1.53 14.63
CA PRO A 443 -29.03 0.08 14.46
C PRO A 443 -28.87 -0.28 12.98
N GLY A 444 -27.79 -0.99 12.65
CA GLY A 444 -27.51 -1.53 11.31
C GLY A 444 -26.67 -0.64 10.38
N VAL A 445 -26.29 0.58 10.77
CA VAL A 445 -25.41 1.44 9.93
C VAL A 445 -23.94 1.00 10.00
N LEU A 446 -23.51 0.49 11.16
CA LEU A 446 -22.13 0.13 11.43
C LEU A 446 -22.05 -1.34 11.91
N PRO A 447 -21.19 -2.19 11.31
CA PRO A 447 -20.94 -3.53 11.81
C PRO A 447 -20.36 -3.52 13.23
N GLN A 448 -20.87 -4.40 14.08
CA GLN A 448 -20.49 -4.52 15.49
C GLN A 448 -19.02 -4.97 15.66
N SER A 449 -18.52 -5.82 14.75
CA SER A 449 -17.12 -6.23 14.68
C SER A 449 -16.17 -5.04 14.62
N ARG A 450 -16.56 -4.01 13.85
CA ARG A 450 -15.80 -2.78 13.69
C ARG A 450 -15.87 -1.87 14.91
N GLU A 451 -17.05 -1.74 15.54
CA GLU A 451 -17.19 -1.01 16.81
C GLU A 451 -16.24 -1.60 17.86
N TYR A 452 -16.25 -2.93 18.01
CA TYR A 452 -15.37 -3.59 18.96
C TYR A 452 -13.90 -3.49 18.57
N GLN A 453 -13.55 -3.54 17.28
CA GLN A 453 -12.17 -3.36 16.85
C GLN A 453 -11.64 -1.99 17.28
N VAL A 454 -12.39 -0.92 17.02
CA VAL A 454 -11.99 0.44 17.42
C VAL A 454 -11.89 0.56 18.93
N LYS A 455 -12.86 0.01 19.68
CA LYS A 455 -12.80 0.00 21.15
C LYS A 455 -11.57 -0.75 21.67
N MET A 456 -11.27 -1.91 21.10
CA MET A 456 -10.09 -2.70 21.46
C MET A 456 -8.80 -1.93 21.22
N ASP A 457 -8.68 -1.30 20.05
CA ASP A 457 -7.50 -0.53 19.68
C ASP A 457 -7.28 0.68 20.61
N LEU A 458 -8.35 1.40 20.97
CA LEU A 458 -8.30 2.51 21.94
C LEU A 458 -7.90 2.04 23.35
N LEU A 459 -8.43 0.89 23.80
CA LEU A 459 -8.06 0.32 25.10
C LEU A 459 -6.58 -0.12 25.15
N ARG A 460 -6.07 -0.71 24.07
CA ARG A 460 -4.64 -1.06 23.97
C ARG A 460 -3.78 0.20 23.99
N ALA A 461 -4.16 1.23 23.25
CA ALA A 461 -3.45 2.50 23.22
C ALA A 461 -3.49 3.25 24.56
N SER A 462 -4.57 3.11 25.34
CA SER A 462 -4.67 3.66 26.70
C SER A 462 -3.95 2.81 27.77
N GLY A 463 -3.43 1.64 27.41
CA GLY A 463 -2.73 0.71 28.31
C GLY A 463 -3.62 -0.28 29.06
N ASP A 464 -4.94 -0.31 28.83
CA ASP A 464 -5.85 -1.30 29.42
C ASP A 464 -5.88 -2.60 28.59
N LEU A 465 -4.78 -3.35 28.68
CA LEU A 465 -4.61 -4.61 27.96
C LEU A 465 -5.61 -5.69 28.40
N SER A 466 -6.00 -5.70 29.69
CA SER A 466 -6.96 -6.67 30.22
C SER A 466 -8.33 -6.55 29.56
N THR A 467 -8.90 -5.35 29.53
CA THR A 467 -10.21 -5.13 28.92
C THR A 467 -10.11 -5.28 27.40
N ALA A 468 -8.99 -4.87 26.79
CA ALA A 468 -8.75 -5.08 25.37
C ALA A 468 -8.83 -6.56 24.97
N CYS A 469 -8.20 -7.47 25.73
CA CYS A 469 -8.29 -8.92 25.46
C CYS A 469 -9.74 -9.44 25.52
N THR A 470 -10.56 -8.95 26.46
CA THR A 470 -11.98 -9.33 26.51
C THR A 470 -12.78 -8.76 25.33
N VAL A 471 -12.43 -7.57 24.83
CA VAL A 471 -13.08 -6.98 23.65
C VAL A 471 -12.66 -7.71 22.37
N GLU A 472 -11.43 -8.21 22.28
CA GLU A 472 -10.92 -9.00 21.16
C GLU A 472 -11.80 -10.23 20.89
N GLU A 473 -12.18 -10.97 21.93
CA GLU A 473 -13.12 -12.10 21.80
C GLU A 473 -14.47 -11.66 21.20
N LYS A 474 -14.94 -10.45 21.55
CA LYS A 474 -16.18 -9.88 21.02
C LYS A 474 -16.07 -9.46 19.55
N VAL A 475 -14.89 -9.03 19.10
CA VAL A 475 -14.63 -8.74 17.67
C VAL A 475 -14.89 -10.00 16.85
N TRP A 476 -14.24 -11.11 17.21
CA TRP A 476 -14.37 -12.37 16.49
C TRP A 476 -15.79 -12.96 16.57
N ALA A 477 -16.43 -12.90 17.74
CA ALA A 477 -17.81 -13.32 17.89
C ALA A 477 -18.78 -12.49 17.02
N SER A 478 -18.51 -11.18 16.86
CA SER A 478 -19.33 -10.30 16.03
C SER A 478 -19.14 -10.58 14.54
N ILE A 479 -17.91 -10.84 14.07
CA ILE A 479 -17.67 -11.25 12.67
C ILE A 479 -18.44 -12.54 12.35
N ALA A 480 -18.40 -13.52 13.27
CA ALA A 480 -19.13 -14.76 13.12
C ALA A 480 -20.65 -14.53 13.03
N SER A 481 -21.19 -13.69 13.92
CA SER A 481 -22.62 -13.31 13.95
C SER A 481 -23.06 -12.56 12.69
N GLU A 482 -22.24 -11.60 12.23
CA GLU A 482 -22.48 -10.81 11.02
C GLU A 482 -22.49 -11.70 9.78
N THR A 483 -21.54 -12.63 9.69
CA THR A 483 -21.45 -13.61 8.60
C THR A 483 -22.67 -14.52 8.60
N ALA A 484 -23.05 -15.09 9.75
CA ALA A 484 -24.23 -15.95 9.86
C ALA A 484 -25.54 -15.21 9.48
N SER A 485 -25.68 -13.96 9.93
CA SER A 485 -26.81 -13.08 9.60
C SER A 485 -26.87 -12.78 8.10
N ALA A 486 -25.72 -12.51 7.48
CA ALA A 486 -25.62 -12.28 6.05
C ALA A 486 -25.99 -13.50 5.20
N ILE A 487 -25.95 -14.70 5.75
CA ILE A 487 -26.29 -15.93 5.01
C ILE A 487 -27.79 -16.28 5.16
N LYS A 488 -28.54 -15.56 6.01
CA LYS A 488 -29.89 -15.93 6.50
C LYS A 488 -29.92 -17.33 7.13
N TYR A 489 -28.89 -17.64 7.93
CA TYR A 489 -28.91 -18.83 8.78
C TYR A 489 -29.88 -18.60 9.96
N GLY A 490 -30.94 -19.41 10.07
CA GLY A 490 -31.87 -19.40 11.22
C GLY A 490 -33.27 -18.81 11.03
N SER A 491 -33.70 -18.42 9.81
CA SER A 491 -35.09 -17.92 9.57
C SER A 491 -36.02 -18.89 8.83
N LYS A 492 -35.62 -20.15 8.63
CA LYS A 492 -36.65 -21.20 8.63
C LYS A 492 -37.05 -21.34 10.11
N GLU A 493 -38.08 -20.60 10.55
CA GLU A 493 -38.97 -21.17 11.56
C GLU A 493 -39.20 -22.62 11.11
N PRO A 494 -39.04 -23.64 11.97
CA PRO A 494 -39.27 -25.01 11.57
C PRO A 494 -40.63 -24.98 10.91
N SER A 495 -40.63 -25.19 9.60
CA SER A 495 -41.86 -25.07 8.85
C SER A 495 -42.82 -25.96 9.59
N SER A 496 -43.93 -25.39 10.05
CA SER A 496 -45.15 -26.12 10.38
C SER A 496 -45.73 -26.81 9.13
N GLY A 497 -44.85 -27.13 8.15
CA GLY A 497 -45.00 -28.14 7.14
C GLY A 497 -45.29 -29.44 7.85
N LYS A 498 -46.59 -29.62 8.06
CA LYS A 498 -47.32 -30.87 8.04
C LYS A 498 -46.42 -32.02 8.48
N MET A 499 -46.62 -32.48 9.72
CA MET A 499 -46.51 -33.89 10.06
C MET A 499 -47.29 -34.67 8.99
N SER A 500 -46.67 -34.93 7.85
CA SER A 500 -47.13 -35.92 6.91
C SER A 500 -46.78 -37.20 7.60
N SER A 501 -47.76 -37.73 8.33
CA SER A 501 -47.75 -39.07 8.88
C SER A 501 -47.80 -40.07 7.72
N ASN A 502 -46.80 -40.06 6.86
CA ASN A 502 -46.53 -41.17 5.98
C ASN A 502 -45.56 -42.06 6.73
N HIS A 503 -46.11 -43.14 7.27
CA HIS A 503 -45.39 -44.29 7.81
C HIS A 503 -44.65 -45.05 6.70
N GLU A 504 -43.80 -44.37 5.93
CA GLU A 504 -42.85 -45.04 5.06
C GLU A 504 -41.63 -45.42 5.89
N SER A 505 -41.31 -46.72 5.88
CA SER A 505 -40.10 -47.26 6.47
C SER A 505 -38.90 -46.47 5.94
N LEU A 506 -38.15 -45.80 6.82
CA LEU A 506 -36.87 -45.22 6.42
C LEU A 506 -35.95 -46.37 6.00
N HIS A 507 -35.81 -46.58 4.69
CA HIS A 507 -34.77 -47.46 4.17
C HIS A 507 -33.39 -46.90 4.56
N PRO A 508 -32.41 -47.76 4.87
CA PRO A 508 -31.05 -47.31 5.14
C PRO A 508 -30.53 -46.49 3.95
N ARG A 509 -30.19 -45.23 4.22
CA ARG A 509 -29.66 -44.26 3.25
C ARG A 509 -28.15 -44.22 3.37
N LYS A 510 -27.49 -44.30 2.22
CA LYS A 510 -26.04 -44.16 2.10
C LYS A 510 -25.72 -43.19 0.99
N THR A 511 -24.89 -42.21 1.31
CA THR A 511 -24.34 -41.28 0.32
C THR A 511 -22.83 -41.22 0.39
N VAL A 512 -22.22 -40.92 -0.75
CA VAL A 512 -20.79 -40.69 -0.95
C VAL A 512 -20.65 -39.41 -1.76
N VAL A 513 -19.98 -38.41 -1.20
CA VAL A 513 -19.66 -37.16 -1.87
C VAL A 513 -18.15 -37.05 -2.00
N GLU A 514 -17.67 -36.96 -3.24
CA GLU A 514 -16.26 -36.76 -3.58
C GLU A 514 -16.12 -35.44 -4.35
N LEU A 515 -15.16 -34.60 -3.96
CA LEU A 515 -14.98 -33.26 -4.51
C LEU A 515 -13.51 -33.04 -4.94
N PRO A 516 -13.29 -32.26 -6.01
CA PRO A 516 -11.96 -31.76 -6.37
C PRO A 516 -11.46 -30.78 -5.32
N VAL A 517 -10.14 -30.51 -5.33
CA VAL A 517 -9.56 -29.38 -4.61
C VAL A 517 -9.55 -28.14 -5.50
N ARG A 518 -9.18 -26.99 -4.93
CA ARG A 518 -9.16 -25.72 -5.67
C ARG A 518 -7.79 -25.07 -5.65
N VAL A 519 -7.45 -24.46 -6.78
CA VAL A 519 -6.37 -23.46 -6.87
C VAL A 519 -6.96 -22.14 -7.31
N ASP A 520 -6.45 -21.02 -6.79
CA ASP A 520 -6.86 -19.69 -7.21
C ASP A 520 -5.76 -19.04 -8.04
N PHE A 521 -6.15 -18.43 -9.16
CA PHE A 521 -5.22 -17.61 -9.95
C PHE A 521 -5.08 -16.23 -9.31
N VAL A 522 -6.18 -15.62 -8.88
CA VAL A 522 -6.17 -14.30 -8.25
C VAL A 522 -7.54 -13.98 -7.61
N GLY A 523 -7.58 -12.99 -6.72
CA GLY A 523 -8.80 -12.48 -6.10
C GLY A 523 -9.06 -12.96 -4.68
N GLY A 524 -8.27 -13.92 -4.19
CA GLY A 524 -8.32 -14.38 -2.80
C GLY A 524 -8.22 -13.20 -1.80
N TRP A 525 -8.82 -13.35 -0.62
CA TRP A 525 -9.08 -12.32 0.39
C TRP A 525 -10.27 -11.41 0.11
N SER A 526 -10.66 -11.22 -1.15
CA SER A 526 -11.90 -10.50 -1.47
C SER A 526 -13.17 -11.32 -1.15
N ASP A 527 -13.00 -12.60 -0.83
CA ASP A 527 -14.05 -13.52 -0.42
C ASP A 527 -14.24 -13.62 1.10
N THR A 528 -13.23 -13.22 1.88
CA THR A 528 -13.18 -13.40 3.33
C THR A 528 -14.05 -12.37 4.07
N PRO A 529 -14.94 -12.77 5.00
CA PRO A 529 -15.61 -11.84 5.89
C PRO A 529 -14.62 -11.09 6.81
N PRO A 530 -14.89 -9.82 7.17
CA PRO A 530 -16.07 -9.04 6.82
C PRO A 530 -15.96 -8.32 5.47
N TRP A 531 -14.87 -8.46 4.71
CA TRP A 531 -14.75 -7.82 3.39
C TRP A 531 -15.93 -8.15 2.50
N SER A 532 -16.21 -9.43 2.30
CA SER A 532 -17.28 -9.90 1.41
C SER A 532 -18.69 -9.50 1.87
N LEU A 533 -18.84 -9.07 3.13
CA LEU A 533 -20.09 -8.57 3.69
C LEU A 533 -20.30 -7.07 3.44
N GLU A 534 -19.21 -6.31 3.25
CA GLU A 534 -19.25 -4.86 3.08
C GLU A 534 -18.92 -4.40 1.66
N ARG A 535 -18.14 -5.19 0.92
CA ARG A 535 -17.58 -4.83 -0.38
C ARG A 535 -17.73 -5.98 -1.38
N PRO A 536 -17.89 -5.67 -2.68
CA PRO A 536 -17.86 -6.69 -3.69
C PRO A 536 -16.54 -7.45 -3.68
N GLY A 537 -16.64 -8.77 -3.80
CA GLY A 537 -15.53 -9.70 -3.95
C GLY A 537 -15.53 -10.31 -5.35
N CYS A 538 -14.36 -10.69 -5.85
CA CYS A 538 -14.22 -11.37 -7.13
C CYS A 538 -13.01 -12.29 -7.08
N VAL A 539 -13.23 -13.57 -7.37
CA VAL A 539 -12.20 -14.62 -7.32
C VAL A 539 -12.21 -15.38 -8.62
N LEU A 540 -11.04 -15.57 -9.21
CA LEU A 540 -10.82 -16.48 -10.35
C LEU A 540 -10.09 -17.73 -9.85
N ASN A 541 -10.79 -18.87 -9.85
CA ASN A 541 -10.26 -20.13 -9.37
C ASN A 541 -10.57 -21.30 -10.30
N MET A 542 -9.95 -22.45 -10.02
CA MET A 542 -10.04 -23.66 -10.81
C MET A 542 -10.19 -24.86 -9.90
N ALA A 543 -11.15 -25.73 -10.21
CA ALA A 543 -11.28 -27.04 -9.58
C ALA A 543 -10.31 -28.01 -10.26
N ILE A 544 -9.53 -28.74 -9.46
CA ILE A 544 -8.54 -29.71 -9.97
C ILE A 544 -8.70 -31.07 -9.30
N SER A 545 -8.50 -32.10 -10.09
CA SER A 545 -8.17 -33.43 -9.60
C SER A 545 -6.66 -33.50 -9.32
N LEU A 546 -6.26 -34.33 -8.35
CA LEU A 546 -4.86 -34.59 -8.06
C LEU A 546 -4.59 -36.08 -8.20
N GLN A 547 -3.49 -36.42 -8.88
CA GLN A 547 -3.07 -37.81 -9.10
C GLN A 547 -4.21 -38.68 -9.68
N GLY A 548 -4.99 -38.10 -10.59
CA GLY A 548 -6.10 -38.77 -11.27
C GLY A 548 -7.37 -39.02 -10.43
N SER A 549 -7.47 -38.45 -9.23
CA SER A 549 -8.63 -38.66 -8.34
C SER A 549 -9.19 -37.37 -7.74
N LEU A 550 -10.44 -37.43 -7.27
CA LEU A 550 -11.03 -36.39 -6.43
C LEU A 550 -10.56 -36.64 -4.99
N PRO A 551 -9.68 -35.80 -4.42
CA PRO A 551 -8.92 -36.19 -3.24
C PRO A 551 -9.68 -36.03 -1.92
N VAL A 552 -10.80 -35.31 -1.89
CA VAL A 552 -11.55 -34.99 -0.66
C VAL A 552 -12.95 -35.58 -0.74
N GLY A 553 -13.41 -36.23 0.32
CA GLY A 553 -14.77 -36.75 0.34
C GLY A 553 -15.30 -37.16 1.71
N ALA A 554 -16.60 -37.45 1.72
CA ALA A 554 -17.33 -37.92 2.88
C ALA A 554 -18.33 -39.01 2.48
N MET A 555 -18.46 -40.03 3.31
CA MET A 555 -19.48 -41.06 3.21
C MET A 555 -20.35 -40.98 4.47
N ILE A 556 -21.67 -40.89 4.28
CA ILE A 556 -22.64 -40.80 5.36
C ILE A 556 -23.68 -41.89 5.18
N GLU A 557 -23.87 -42.71 6.21
CA GLU A 557 -24.74 -43.88 6.19
C GLU A 557 -25.60 -43.92 7.46
N THR A 558 -26.92 -44.00 7.31
CA THR A 558 -27.83 -44.26 8.43
C THR A 558 -27.71 -45.71 8.86
N THR A 559 -27.70 -45.98 10.16
CA THR A 559 -27.58 -47.34 10.71
C THR A 559 -28.62 -47.62 11.80
N GLU A 560 -29.05 -48.87 11.90
CA GLU A 560 -29.86 -49.38 13.01
C GLU A 560 -29.00 -49.95 14.15
N ASP A 561 -27.68 -50.11 13.95
CA ASP A 561 -26.76 -50.72 14.93
C ASP A 561 -26.63 -49.89 16.22
N HIS A 562 -26.89 -48.59 16.13
CA HIS A 562 -26.89 -47.65 17.25
C HIS A 562 -27.75 -46.42 16.95
N LEU A 563 -28.04 -45.61 17.96
CA LEU A 563 -28.77 -44.34 17.83
C LEU A 563 -27.88 -43.09 17.89
N GLY A 564 -26.58 -43.26 18.13
CA GLY A 564 -25.61 -42.15 18.17
C GLY A 564 -25.04 -41.76 16.81
N VAL A 565 -24.05 -40.88 16.84
CA VAL A 565 -23.21 -40.50 15.68
C VAL A 565 -21.82 -41.09 15.86
N ARG A 566 -21.38 -41.91 14.90
CA ARG A 566 -20.01 -42.41 14.77
C ARG A 566 -19.29 -41.65 13.67
N ILE A 567 -18.13 -41.10 13.97
CA ILE A 567 -17.29 -40.35 13.03
C ILE A 567 -15.93 -41.03 12.94
N GLU A 568 -15.43 -41.25 11.74
CA GLU A 568 -14.13 -41.85 11.46
C GLU A 568 -13.41 -41.05 10.36
N ASP A 569 -12.10 -40.82 10.50
CA ASP A 569 -11.29 -40.16 9.48
C ASP A 569 -10.25 -41.10 8.85
N ASP A 570 -9.62 -40.64 7.77
CA ASP A 570 -8.57 -41.33 7.02
C ASP A 570 -7.27 -41.58 7.82
N ALA A 571 -7.09 -40.92 8.96
CA ALA A 571 -6.00 -41.20 9.89
C ALA A 571 -6.34 -42.32 10.90
N GLY A 572 -7.51 -42.95 10.77
CA GLY A 572 -7.99 -44.01 11.66
C GLY A 572 -8.47 -43.52 13.02
N ARG A 573 -8.58 -42.20 13.22
CA ARG A 573 -9.20 -41.66 14.43
C ARG A 573 -10.70 -41.88 14.30
N HIS A 574 -11.34 -42.18 15.44
CA HIS A 574 -12.78 -42.33 15.49
C HIS A 574 -13.34 -41.80 16.81
N VAL A 575 -14.61 -41.42 16.78
CA VAL A 575 -15.40 -41.09 17.97
C VAL A 575 -16.81 -41.63 17.79
N TYR A 576 -17.40 -42.11 18.88
CA TYR A 576 -18.81 -42.43 18.97
C TYR A 576 -19.46 -41.51 20.00
N ILE A 577 -20.56 -40.87 19.61
CA ILE A 577 -21.29 -39.89 20.41
C ILE A 577 -22.73 -40.38 20.55
N ASP A 578 -23.08 -40.89 21.72
CA ASP A 578 -24.44 -41.33 22.05
C ASP A 578 -25.34 -40.18 22.52
N ASN A 579 -24.79 -39.26 23.31
CA ASN A 579 -25.48 -38.06 23.74
C ASN A 579 -25.32 -36.94 22.71
N LEU A 580 -26.27 -36.83 21.79
CA LEU A 580 -26.26 -35.80 20.73
C LEU A 580 -26.23 -34.37 21.30
N ALA A 581 -26.80 -34.14 22.48
CA ALA A 581 -26.77 -32.83 23.14
C ALA A 581 -25.35 -32.39 23.56
N SER A 582 -24.36 -33.31 23.59
CA SER A 582 -22.96 -32.97 23.81
C SER A 582 -22.27 -32.34 22.59
N ILE A 583 -22.91 -32.38 21.42
CA ILE A 583 -22.43 -31.74 20.19
C ILE A 583 -22.89 -30.28 20.22
N SER A 584 -22.12 -29.44 20.91
CA SER A 584 -22.41 -28.01 21.08
C SER A 584 -21.16 -27.15 20.85
N SER A 585 -21.31 -26.03 20.13
CA SER A 585 -20.29 -24.98 20.01
C SER A 585 -20.21 -24.13 21.30
N PRO A 586 -19.04 -23.60 21.70
CA PRO A 586 -17.74 -23.63 21.01
C PRO A 586 -16.96 -24.94 21.20
N PHE A 587 -16.22 -25.35 20.16
CA PHE A 587 -15.35 -26.53 20.19
C PHE A 587 -13.92 -26.17 20.59
N LYS A 588 -13.22 -27.11 21.26
CA LYS A 588 -11.79 -26.96 21.54
C LYS A 588 -10.99 -27.06 20.22
N GLU A 589 -9.96 -26.26 20.06
CA GLU A 589 -9.08 -26.32 18.87
C GLU A 589 -8.44 -27.71 18.66
N SER A 590 -8.22 -28.45 19.74
CA SER A 590 -7.66 -29.80 19.70
C SER A 590 -8.65 -30.90 19.31
N ASP A 591 -9.95 -30.59 19.14
CA ASP A 591 -10.96 -31.57 18.74
C ASP A 591 -10.80 -31.92 17.25
N PRO A 592 -10.36 -33.15 16.90
CA PRO A 592 -10.12 -33.54 15.51
C PRO A 592 -11.40 -33.60 14.67
N PHE A 593 -12.58 -33.71 15.31
CA PHE A 593 -13.88 -33.84 14.65
C PHE A 593 -14.72 -32.56 14.73
N ARG A 594 -14.13 -31.42 15.13
CA ARG A 594 -14.83 -30.13 15.22
C ARG A 594 -15.54 -29.73 13.92
N LEU A 595 -14.97 -30.08 12.77
CA LEU A 595 -15.54 -29.82 11.46
C LEU A 595 -16.86 -30.57 11.25
N VAL A 596 -16.83 -31.89 11.44
CA VAL A 596 -18.02 -32.73 11.28
C VAL A 596 -19.07 -32.33 12.32
N LYS A 597 -18.69 -32.09 13.57
CA LYS A 597 -19.59 -31.61 14.63
C LYS A 597 -20.24 -30.26 14.30
N SER A 598 -19.47 -29.32 13.74
CA SER A 598 -19.99 -28.03 13.29
C SER A 598 -20.98 -28.22 12.13
N ALA A 599 -20.68 -29.08 11.17
CA ALA A 599 -21.59 -29.42 10.08
C ALA A 599 -22.90 -30.07 10.59
N LEU A 600 -22.85 -30.94 11.60
CA LEU A 600 -24.04 -31.52 12.24
C LEU A 600 -24.93 -30.45 12.89
N ILE A 601 -24.33 -29.45 13.55
CA ILE A 601 -25.07 -28.31 14.12
C ILE A 601 -25.68 -27.48 13.00
N VAL A 602 -24.88 -27.11 11.98
CA VAL A 602 -25.31 -26.20 10.91
C VAL A 602 -26.42 -26.78 10.05
N THR A 603 -26.36 -28.07 9.76
CA THR A 603 -27.38 -28.75 8.96
C THR A 603 -28.68 -29.00 9.72
N GLY A 604 -28.67 -28.86 11.06
CA GLY A 604 -29.84 -29.12 11.90
C GLY A 604 -30.18 -30.61 12.09
N ILE A 605 -29.34 -31.52 11.57
CA ILE A 605 -29.62 -32.97 11.62
C ILE A 605 -29.77 -33.51 13.04
N LEU A 606 -29.13 -32.87 14.04
CA LEU A 606 -29.21 -33.23 15.46
C LEU A 606 -30.65 -33.18 16.02
N GLY A 607 -31.52 -32.36 15.44
CA GLY A 607 -32.95 -32.28 15.77
C GLY A 607 -33.87 -32.95 14.74
N HIS A 608 -33.31 -33.58 13.70
CA HIS A 608 -34.07 -34.18 12.61
C HIS A 608 -34.65 -35.54 13.01
N GLU A 609 -35.81 -35.91 12.45
CA GLU A 609 -36.51 -37.15 12.80
C GLU A 609 -35.70 -38.43 12.47
N ILE A 610 -34.75 -38.36 11.54
CA ILE A 610 -33.84 -39.46 11.19
C ILE A 610 -33.08 -39.93 12.43
N LEU A 611 -32.50 -39.02 13.21
CA LEU A 611 -31.73 -39.35 14.41
C LEU A 611 -32.60 -39.82 15.58
N SER A 612 -33.93 -39.73 15.48
CA SER A 612 -34.86 -40.35 16.44
C SER A 612 -35.09 -41.84 16.19
N LYS A 613 -34.79 -42.33 14.98
CA LYS A 613 -35.07 -43.71 14.54
C LYS A 613 -33.80 -44.50 14.19
N SER A 614 -32.72 -43.81 13.82
CA SER A 614 -31.47 -44.42 13.35
C SER A 614 -30.26 -43.60 13.78
N GLY A 615 -29.09 -44.23 13.91
CA GLY A 615 -27.82 -43.55 14.09
C GLY A 615 -27.16 -43.16 12.76
N LEU A 616 -26.02 -42.49 12.84
CA LEU A 616 -25.21 -42.10 11.66
C LEU A 616 -23.79 -42.63 11.77
N ASN A 617 -23.29 -43.20 10.67
CA ASN A 617 -21.88 -43.45 10.43
C ASN A 617 -21.36 -42.42 9.43
N ILE A 618 -20.38 -41.61 9.82
CA ILE A 618 -19.74 -40.60 8.98
C ILE A 618 -18.26 -40.97 8.81
N ARG A 619 -17.83 -41.19 7.57
CA ARG A 619 -16.41 -41.35 7.23
C ARG A 619 -15.93 -40.19 6.37
N THR A 620 -14.77 -39.64 6.67
CA THR A 620 -14.18 -38.52 5.92
C THR A 620 -12.76 -38.83 5.47
N TRP A 621 -12.37 -38.39 4.28
CA TRP A 621 -11.00 -38.53 3.78
C TRP A 621 -10.51 -37.29 3.04
N SER A 622 -9.20 -37.09 3.04
CA SER A 622 -8.50 -36.02 2.35
C SER A 622 -7.09 -36.46 1.96
N ASN A 623 -6.91 -36.92 0.73
CA ASN A 623 -5.64 -37.38 0.15
C ASN A 623 -4.70 -36.22 -0.27
N VAL A 624 -4.70 -35.13 0.51
CA VAL A 624 -3.82 -33.97 0.33
C VAL A 624 -3.23 -33.54 1.68
N PRO A 625 -2.00 -33.01 1.73
CA PRO A 625 -1.43 -32.51 2.97
C PRO A 625 -2.35 -31.47 3.63
N ARG A 626 -2.57 -31.59 4.95
CA ARG A 626 -3.35 -30.59 5.71
C ARG A 626 -2.61 -29.26 5.75
N GLY A 627 -3.33 -28.14 5.72
CA GLY A 627 -2.73 -26.80 5.75
C GLY A 627 -1.96 -26.43 4.48
N SER A 628 -2.29 -27.06 3.36
CA SER A 628 -1.56 -26.93 2.09
C SER A 628 -1.98 -25.74 1.22
N GLY A 629 -3.08 -25.05 1.56
CA GLY A 629 -3.59 -23.90 0.80
C GLY A 629 -4.60 -24.24 -0.31
N LEU A 630 -4.91 -25.52 -0.53
CA LEU A 630 -5.85 -26.00 -1.57
C LEU A 630 -7.34 -25.98 -1.18
N GLY A 631 -7.71 -25.28 -0.10
CA GLY A 631 -9.09 -25.21 0.41
C GLY A 631 -9.63 -26.48 1.08
N THR A 632 -8.77 -27.44 1.43
CA THR A 632 -9.14 -28.78 1.91
C THR A 632 -10.17 -28.80 3.04
N SER A 633 -10.05 -27.91 4.03
CA SER A 633 -10.95 -27.89 5.19
C SER A 633 -12.38 -27.51 4.80
N SER A 634 -12.54 -26.44 4.03
CA SER A 634 -13.87 -25.97 3.61
C SER A 634 -14.48 -26.90 2.55
N ILE A 635 -13.64 -27.50 1.70
CA ILE A 635 -14.10 -28.51 0.72
C ILE A 635 -14.55 -29.80 1.44
N LEU A 636 -13.85 -30.23 2.49
CA LEU A 636 -14.31 -31.36 3.31
C LEU A 636 -15.60 -31.02 4.04
N SER A 637 -15.73 -29.79 4.55
CA SER A 637 -16.99 -29.29 5.11
C SER A 637 -18.12 -29.34 4.07
N ALA A 638 -17.85 -28.95 2.84
CA ALA A 638 -18.81 -29.02 1.74
C ALA A 638 -19.24 -30.46 1.43
N ALA A 639 -18.30 -31.42 1.40
CA ALA A 639 -18.62 -32.83 1.21
C ALA A 639 -19.52 -33.38 2.32
N VAL A 640 -19.21 -33.07 3.58
CA VAL A 640 -20.01 -33.49 4.74
C VAL A 640 -21.40 -32.85 4.71
N VAL A 641 -21.47 -31.52 4.54
CA VAL A 641 -22.76 -30.79 4.49
C VAL A 641 -23.64 -31.29 3.36
N LYS A 642 -23.09 -31.48 2.16
CA LYS A 642 -23.82 -32.01 1.00
C LYS A 642 -24.35 -33.42 1.27
N GLY A 643 -23.53 -34.30 1.84
CA GLY A 643 -23.95 -35.63 2.25
C GLY A 643 -25.05 -35.62 3.31
N LEU A 644 -24.99 -34.68 4.27
CA LEU A 644 -26.02 -34.53 5.30
C LEU A 644 -27.34 -34.04 4.70
N PHE A 645 -27.33 -33.05 3.81
CA PHE A 645 -28.53 -32.61 3.09
C PHE A 645 -29.15 -33.74 2.24
N GLN A 646 -28.34 -34.57 1.59
CA GLN A 646 -28.81 -35.75 0.86
C GLN A 646 -29.50 -36.78 1.76
N VAL A 647 -28.93 -37.06 2.93
CA VAL A 647 -29.55 -37.99 3.88
C VAL A 647 -30.85 -37.43 4.44
N MET A 648 -30.93 -36.12 4.67
CA MET A 648 -32.12 -35.42 5.15
C MET A 648 -33.15 -35.09 4.05
N GLU A 649 -32.82 -35.28 2.78
CA GLU A 649 -33.63 -34.81 1.63
C GLU A 649 -33.94 -33.30 1.67
N ASP A 650 -32.99 -32.50 2.17
CA ASP A 650 -33.06 -31.02 2.13
C ASP A 650 -32.38 -30.48 0.85
N ASP A 651 -32.33 -29.16 0.69
CA ASP A 651 -31.71 -28.48 -0.45
C ASP A 651 -30.19 -28.73 -0.53
N GLU A 652 -29.81 -29.72 -1.34
CA GLU A 652 -28.43 -30.11 -1.64
C GLU A 652 -27.76 -29.27 -2.74
N SER A 653 -28.37 -28.17 -3.19
CA SER A 653 -27.78 -27.31 -4.21
C SER A 653 -26.43 -26.75 -3.75
N ASP A 654 -25.48 -26.61 -4.69
CA ASP A 654 -24.14 -26.13 -4.38
C ASP A 654 -24.14 -24.73 -3.74
N ASP A 655 -25.11 -23.89 -4.09
CA ASP A 655 -25.34 -22.58 -3.46
C ASP A 655 -25.76 -22.70 -1.98
N SER A 656 -26.67 -23.61 -1.65
CA SER A 656 -27.09 -23.86 -0.26
C SER A 656 -25.99 -24.54 0.57
N VAL A 657 -25.24 -25.49 -0.02
CA VAL A 657 -24.06 -26.09 0.62
C VAL A 657 -22.99 -25.01 0.88
N ALA A 658 -22.69 -24.16 -0.10
CA ALA A 658 -21.66 -23.15 0.04
C ALA A 658 -21.96 -22.14 1.15
N ARG A 659 -23.23 -21.74 1.27
CA ARG A 659 -23.75 -20.89 2.35
C ARG A 659 -23.62 -21.57 3.72
N ALA A 660 -24.01 -22.83 3.85
CA ALA A 660 -23.89 -23.57 5.11
C ALA A 660 -22.42 -23.70 5.53
N VAL A 661 -21.49 -23.96 4.60
CA VAL A 661 -20.05 -24.07 4.90
C VAL A 661 -19.48 -22.76 5.45
N LEU A 662 -19.90 -21.60 4.94
CA LEU A 662 -19.48 -20.32 5.53
C LEU A 662 -19.84 -20.24 7.02
N VAL A 663 -21.02 -20.71 7.42
CA VAL A 663 -21.46 -20.75 8.83
C VAL A 663 -20.63 -21.77 9.63
N VAL A 664 -20.35 -22.94 9.04
CA VAL A 664 -19.49 -23.97 9.66
C VAL A 664 -18.11 -23.37 10.00
N GLU A 665 -17.48 -22.65 9.07
CA GLU A 665 -16.17 -22.02 9.27
C GLU A 665 -16.20 -20.97 10.40
N GLN A 666 -17.30 -20.23 10.56
CA GLN A 666 -17.43 -19.29 11.68
C GLN A 666 -17.60 -20.00 13.03
N ILE A 667 -18.39 -21.07 13.10
CA ILE A 667 -18.58 -21.88 14.31
C ILE A 667 -17.26 -22.54 14.75
N MET A 668 -16.42 -22.93 13.78
CA MET A 668 -15.09 -23.49 14.05
C MET A 668 -14.06 -22.45 14.50
N GLY A 669 -14.35 -21.15 14.37
CA GLY A 669 -13.42 -20.06 14.66
C GLY A 669 -12.30 -19.89 13.64
N THR A 670 -12.37 -20.56 12.49
CA THR A 670 -11.37 -20.47 11.42
C THR A 670 -11.54 -19.22 10.56
N GLY A 671 -12.77 -18.73 10.43
CA GLY A 671 -13.10 -17.44 9.79
C GLY A 671 -12.99 -17.42 8.27
N GLY A 672 -12.93 -18.59 7.62
CA GLY A 672 -12.72 -18.72 6.17
C GLY A 672 -13.74 -18.00 5.30
N GLY A 673 -13.33 -17.66 4.07
CA GLY A 673 -14.17 -17.04 3.05
C GLY A 673 -14.99 -18.04 2.23
N TRP A 674 -15.63 -17.57 1.15
CA TRP A 674 -16.51 -18.40 0.32
C TRP A 674 -15.78 -19.13 -0.81
N GLN A 675 -14.53 -18.78 -1.11
CA GLN A 675 -13.81 -19.29 -2.28
C GLN A 675 -13.55 -20.79 -2.24
N ASP A 676 -13.24 -21.35 -1.06
CA ASP A 676 -12.72 -22.71 -0.95
C ASP A 676 -13.78 -23.75 -1.31
N GLN A 677 -14.95 -23.64 -0.71
CA GLN A 677 -16.09 -24.51 -0.98
C GLN A 677 -16.66 -24.30 -2.38
N ILE A 678 -16.73 -23.06 -2.89
CA ILE A 678 -17.13 -22.81 -4.28
C ILE A 678 -16.12 -23.45 -5.23
N GLY A 679 -14.84 -23.37 -4.88
CA GLY A 679 -13.75 -23.99 -5.62
C GLY A 679 -13.89 -25.49 -5.78
N GLY A 680 -14.37 -26.20 -4.76
CA GLY A 680 -14.61 -27.65 -4.79
C GLY A 680 -15.99 -28.07 -5.32
N LEU A 681 -17.05 -27.28 -5.06
CA LEU A 681 -18.41 -27.61 -5.47
C LEU A 681 -18.66 -27.39 -6.97
N TYR A 682 -18.10 -26.31 -7.53
CA TYR A 682 -18.29 -25.97 -8.93
C TYR A 682 -17.08 -26.45 -9.75
N PRO A 683 -17.27 -27.34 -10.74
CA PRO A 683 -16.19 -27.86 -11.57
C PRO A 683 -15.60 -26.78 -12.50
N GLY A 684 -14.45 -27.10 -13.09
CA GLY A 684 -13.76 -26.28 -14.08
C GLY A 684 -13.18 -24.98 -13.53
N ILE A 685 -12.90 -24.06 -14.45
CA ILE A 685 -12.46 -22.69 -14.16
C ILE A 685 -13.70 -21.82 -13.99
N LYS A 686 -13.72 -21.00 -12.94
CA LYS A 686 -14.83 -20.08 -12.67
C LYS A 686 -14.35 -18.78 -12.07
N CYS A 687 -15.08 -17.73 -12.41
CA CYS A 687 -14.98 -16.42 -11.81
C CYS A 687 -16.21 -16.21 -10.93
N THR A 688 -16.02 -16.13 -9.62
CA THR A 688 -17.11 -15.96 -8.67
C THR A 688 -17.10 -14.54 -8.15
N GLN A 689 -18.25 -13.89 -8.19
CA GLN A 689 -18.47 -12.55 -7.67
C GLN A 689 -19.38 -12.60 -6.45
N SER A 690 -19.05 -11.84 -5.41
CA SER A 690 -19.92 -11.66 -4.25
C SER A 690 -20.48 -10.25 -4.23
N PHE A 691 -21.78 -10.14 -3.95
CA PHE A 691 -22.48 -8.87 -3.78
C PHE A 691 -22.92 -8.75 -2.32
N PRO A 692 -22.37 -7.77 -1.57
CA PRO A 692 -22.80 -7.45 -0.22
C PRO A 692 -24.32 -7.33 -0.10
N GLY A 693 -24.88 -7.91 0.96
CA GLY A 693 -26.31 -7.88 1.23
C GLY A 693 -26.72 -8.89 2.29
N GLN A 694 -28.00 -8.85 2.66
CA GLN A 694 -28.64 -9.87 3.51
C GLN A 694 -29.85 -10.45 2.75
N PRO A 695 -29.70 -11.58 2.03
CA PRO A 695 -28.54 -12.45 2.05
C PRO A 695 -27.38 -11.96 1.17
N LEU A 696 -26.16 -12.37 1.52
CA LEU A 696 -24.95 -12.32 0.68
C LEU A 696 -25.25 -13.10 -0.59
N ARG A 697 -25.08 -12.46 -1.75
CA ARG A 697 -25.32 -13.12 -3.04
C ARG A 697 -24.00 -13.51 -3.68
N LEU A 698 -23.89 -14.77 -4.04
CA LEU A 698 -22.76 -15.30 -4.80
C LEU A 698 -23.21 -15.57 -6.23
N GLN A 699 -22.45 -15.07 -7.20
CA GLN A 699 -22.65 -15.34 -8.62
C GLN A 699 -21.43 -16.09 -9.13
N VAL A 700 -21.59 -17.39 -9.35
CA VAL A 700 -20.55 -18.25 -9.93
C VAL A 700 -20.69 -18.23 -11.45
N VAL A 701 -19.68 -17.71 -12.15
CA VAL A 701 -19.66 -17.65 -13.62
C VAL A 701 -18.57 -18.60 -14.13
N PRO A 702 -18.94 -19.73 -14.74
CA PRO A 702 -17.98 -20.60 -15.41
C PRO A 702 -17.23 -19.83 -16.51
N VAL A 703 -15.92 -20.02 -16.59
CA VAL A 703 -15.10 -19.47 -17.69
C VAL A 703 -15.13 -20.49 -18.82
N LEU A 704 -15.81 -20.14 -19.91
CA LEU A 704 -15.87 -20.98 -21.10
C LEU A 704 -14.55 -20.87 -21.87
N THR A 705 -13.77 -21.95 -21.86
CA THR A 705 -12.47 -22.02 -22.52
C THR A 705 -12.49 -23.08 -23.62
N THR A 706 -11.55 -22.97 -24.57
CA THR A 706 -11.38 -24.00 -25.60
C THR A 706 -10.67 -25.22 -25.01
N PRO A 707 -10.93 -26.44 -25.52
CA PRO A 707 -10.15 -27.62 -25.12
C PRO A 707 -8.64 -27.47 -25.32
N GLN A 708 -8.23 -26.72 -26.35
CA GLN A 708 -6.83 -26.41 -26.64
C GLN A 708 -6.20 -25.58 -25.52
N LEU A 709 -6.91 -24.57 -24.99
CA LEU A 709 -6.42 -23.76 -23.89
C LEU A 709 -6.29 -24.58 -22.60
N ILE A 710 -7.26 -25.46 -22.31
CA ILE A 710 -7.18 -26.35 -21.16
C ILE A 710 -5.95 -27.27 -21.26
N GLN A 711 -5.73 -27.87 -22.44
CA GLN A 711 -4.56 -28.70 -22.68
C GLN A 711 -3.27 -27.89 -22.50
N GLU A 712 -3.17 -26.70 -23.08
CA GLU A 712 -1.98 -25.87 -22.95
C GLU A 712 -1.72 -25.46 -21.49
N LEU A 713 -2.77 -25.13 -20.74
CA LEU A 713 -2.67 -24.81 -19.32
C LEU A 713 -2.17 -26.02 -18.52
N GLU A 714 -2.70 -27.22 -18.76
CA GLU A 714 -2.25 -28.47 -18.11
C GLU A 714 -0.79 -28.82 -18.48
N GLU A 715 -0.35 -28.49 -19.70
CA GLU A 715 1.02 -28.71 -20.15
C GLU A 715 2.02 -27.67 -19.59
N ARG A 716 1.57 -26.46 -19.24
CA ARG A 716 2.43 -25.35 -18.82
C ARG A 716 2.44 -25.08 -17.32
N LEU A 717 1.32 -25.32 -16.62
CA LEU A 717 1.18 -25.00 -15.21
C LEU A 717 1.61 -26.18 -14.33
N LEU A 718 2.64 -25.98 -13.53
CA LEU A 718 3.08 -26.93 -12.51
C LEU A 718 2.44 -26.59 -11.17
N ILE A 719 1.92 -27.61 -10.49
CA ILE A 719 1.41 -27.53 -9.12
C ILE A 719 2.42 -28.21 -8.20
N VAL A 720 3.10 -27.41 -7.38
CA VAL A 720 4.26 -27.84 -6.59
C VAL A 720 3.98 -27.67 -5.11
N PHE A 721 4.09 -28.74 -4.33
CA PHE A 721 4.08 -28.65 -2.87
C PHE A 721 5.48 -28.30 -2.37
N THR A 722 5.61 -27.23 -1.58
CA THR A 722 6.90 -26.68 -1.15
C THR A 722 7.55 -27.42 0.04
N GLY A 723 6.92 -28.48 0.54
CA GLY A 723 7.35 -29.19 1.76
C GLY A 723 6.96 -28.50 3.08
N GLN A 724 6.53 -27.24 3.03
CA GLN A 724 6.18 -26.45 4.20
C GLN A 724 4.66 -26.41 4.44
N VAL A 725 4.23 -26.44 5.71
CA VAL A 725 2.82 -26.31 6.10
C VAL A 725 2.67 -25.16 7.10
N ARG A 726 1.67 -24.31 6.90
CA ARG A 726 1.37 -23.16 7.79
C ARG A 726 -0.10 -23.16 8.20
N LEU A 727 -0.36 -22.71 9.43
CA LEU A 727 -1.72 -22.52 9.94
C LEU A 727 -2.33 -21.23 9.37
N ALA A 728 -3.33 -21.36 8.50
CA ALA A 728 -3.99 -20.23 7.82
C ALA A 728 -4.66 -19.22 8.79
N HIS A 729 -5.09 -19.68 9.97
CA HIS A 729 -5.84 -18.87 10.94
C HIS A 729 -5.07 -17.64 11.43
N GLN A 730 -3.77 -17.76 11.71
CA GLN A 730 -2.97 -16.63 12.21
C GLN A 730 -2.79 -15.53 11.15
N VAL A 731 -2.72 -15.91 9.87
CA VAL A 731 -2.65 -14.96 8.75
C VAL A 731 -3.98 -14.23 8.62
N LEU A 732 -5.07 -15.00 8.67
CA LEU A 732 -6.43 -14.45 8.59
C LEU A 732 -6.67 -13.40 9.66
N GLN A 733 -6.29 -13.67 10.91
CA GLN A 733 -6.47 -12.71 11.99
C GLN A 733 -5.76 -11.37 11.73
N LYS A 734 -4.52 -11.40 11.23
CA LYS A 734 -3.75 -10.19 10.91
C LYS A 734 -4.40 -9.38 9.78
N VAL A 735 -4.77 -10.05 8.68
CA VAL A 735 -5.40 -9.40 7.51
C VAL A 735 -6.76 -8.80 7.89
N VAL A 736 -7.59 -9.56 8.60
CA VAL A 736 -8.92 -9.09 9.05
C VAL A 736 -8.80 -7.93 10.04
N THR A 737 -7.84 -7.97 10.97
CA THR A 737 -7.58 -6.86 11.91
C THR A 737 -7.21 -5.58 11.15
N ARG A 738 -6.27 -5.65 10.19
CA ARG A 738 -5.88 -4.51 9.35
C ARG A 738 -7.07 -3.98 8.52
N TYR A 739 -7.92 -4.87 8.02
CA TYR A 739 -9.14 -4.50 7.31
C TYR A 739 -10.12 -3.73 8.20
N LEU A 740 -10.41 -4.24 9.40
CA LEU A 740 -11.30 -3.58 10.36
C LEU A 740 -10.75 -2.21 10.79
N ARG A 741 -9.42 -2.09 10.89
CA ARG A 741 -8.70 -0.82 11.10
C ARG A 741 -8.72 0.12 9.90
N ARG A 742 -9.22 -0.28 8.73
CA ARG A 742 -9.22 0.53 7.50
C ARG A 742 -7.82 0.95 7.05
N ASP A 743 -6.86 0.04 7.17
CA ASP A 743 -5.55 0.17 6.54
C ASP A 743 -5.73 0.41 5.03
N SER A 744 -5.26 1.57 4.56
CA SER A 744 -5.49 2.01 3.18
C SER A 744 -4.75 1.15 2.17
N ILE A 745 -3.53 0.71 2.49
CA ILE A 745 -2.71 -0.13 1.61
C ILE A 745 -3.40 -1.48 1.45
N LEU A 746 -3.75 -2.13 2.56
CA LEU A 746 -4.45 -3.42 2.51
C LEU A 746 -5.79 -3.33 1.76
N ILE A 747 -6.56 -2.25 1.96
CA ILE A 747 -7.81 -2.07 1.22
C ILE A 747 -7.55 -1.90 -0.28
N SER A 748 -6.52 -1.13 -0.69
CA SER A 748 -6.17 -1.02 -2.10
C SER A 748 -5.71 -2.35 -2.69
N SER A 749 -4.91 -3.13 -1.97
CA SER A 749 -4.41 -4.42 -2.44
C SER A 749 -5.55 -5.42 -2.67
N ILE A 750 -6.53 -5.53 -1.75
CA ILE A 750 -7.69 -6.42 -1.95
C ILE A 750 -8.58 -5.93 -3.10
N LYS A 751 -8.78 -4.61 -3.26
CA LYS A 751 -9.50 -4.07 -4.44
C LYS A 751 -8.79 -4.48 -5.73
N ARG A 752 -7.46 -4.33 -5.78
CA ARG A 752 -6.66 -4.67 -6.94
C ARG A 752 -6.70 -6.17 -7.24
N LEU A 753 -6.64 -7.04 -6.23
CA LEU A 753 -6.84 -8.48 -6.39
C LEU A 753 -8.20 -8.82 -7.01
N ALA A 754 -9.28 -8.18 -6.56
CA ALA A 754 -10.62 -8.39 -7.13
C ALA A 754 -10.75 -7.86 -8.58
N GLU A 755 -10.04 -6.79 -8.93
CA GLU A 755 -9.95 -6.27 -10.30
C GLU A 755 -9.16 -7.23 -11.19
N LEU A 756 -7.99 -7.68 -10.73
CA LEU A 756 -7.15 -8.66 -11.43
C LEU A 756 -7.89 -9.97 -11.71
N ALA A 757 -8.82 -10.39 -10.84
CA ALA A 757 -9.67 -11.54 -11.12
C ALA A 757 -10.59 -11.37 -12.32
N LYS A 758 -11.01 -10.14 -12.64
CA LYS A 758 -11.78 -9.83 -13.84
C LYS A 758 -10.89 -9.81 -15.08
N ILE A 759 -9.71 -9.19 -14.96
CA ILE A 759 -8.70 -9.16 -16.04
C ILE A 759 -8.25 -10.59 -16.37
N GLY A 760 -7.95 -11.42 -15.37
CA GLY A 760 -7.53 -12.81 -15.58
C GLY A 760 -8.63 -13.69 -16.17
N ARG A 761 -9.90 -13.38 -15.90
CA ARG A 761 -11.02 -14.03 -16.58
C ARG A 761 -11.01 -13.69 -18.08
N GLU A 762 -10.77 -12.44 -18.43
CA GLU A 762 -10.69 -11.99 -19.83
C GLU A 762 -9.49 -12.61 -20.54
N ALA A 763 -8.30 -12.58 -19.93
CA ALA A 763 -7.11 -13.23 -20.46
C ALA A 763 -7.34 -14.73 -20.76
N LEU A 764 -7.96 -15.46 -19.83
CA LEU A 764 -8.33 -16.87 -20.06
C LEU A 764 -9.36 -17.04 -21.19
N MET A 765 -10.33 -16.13 -21.33
CA MET A 765 -11.29 -16.20 -22.43
C MET A 765 -10.65 -15.92 -23.80
N ASN A 766 -9.59 -15.13 -23.82
CA ASN A 766 -8.81 -14.81 -25.02
C ASN A 766 -7.70 -15.83 -25.33
N GLY A 767 -7.39 -16.74 -24.40
CA GLY A 767 -6.30 -17.70 -24.52
C GLY A 767 -4.90 -17.12 -24.22
N GLU A 768 -4.85 -16.01 -23.50
CA GLU A 768 -3.62 -15.26 -23.19
C GLU A 768 -2.99 -15.76 -21.88
N LEU A 769 -2.39 -16.96 -21.91
CA LEU A 769 -1.74 -17.56 -20.72
C LEU A 769 -0.53 -16.76 -20.22
N ASP A 770 0.17 -16.04 -21.10
CA ASP A 770 1.30 -15.20 -20.67
C ASP A 770 0.84 -14.00 -19.85
N GLU A 771 -0.30 -13.41 -20.20
CA GLU A 771 -0.95 -12.36 -19.40
C GLU A 771 -1.42 -12.91 -18.05
N LEU A 772 -1.97 -14.12 -18.02
CA LEU A 772 -2.26 -14.81 -16.76
C LEU A 772 -1.00 -14.96 -15.90
N GLY A 773 0.16 -15.23 -16.50
CA GLY A 773 1.46 -15.24 -15.83
C GLY A 773 1.76 -13.90 -15.13
N GLY A 774 1.64 -12.78 -15.86
CA GLY A 774 1.79 -11.44 -15.28
C GLY A 774 0.83 -11.17 -14.11
N ILE A 775 -0.42 -11.65 -14.21
CA ILE A 775 -1.41 -11.55 -13.14
C ILE A 775 -1.01 -12.36 -11.90
N LEU A 776 -0.41 -13.55 -12.07
CA LEU A 776 0.09 -14.34 -10.94
C LEU A 776 1.21 -13.59 -10.19
N LEU A 777 2.13 -12.96 -10.92
CA LEU A 777 3.21 -12.17 -10.34
C LEU A 777 2.68 -10.95 -9.57
N GLU A 778 1.75 -10.21 -10.17
CA GLU A 778 1.15 -9.06 -9.48
C GLU A 778 0.34 -9.51 -8.25
N ALA A 779 -0.44 -10.58 -8.36
CA ALA A 779 -1.17 -11.15 -7.24
C ALA A 779 -0.24 -11.60 -6.10
N TRP A 780 0.94 -12.15 -6.43
CA TRP A 780 1.94 -12.54 -5.45
C TRP A 780 2.51 -11.34 -4.70
N ARG A 781 2.88 -10.26 -5.41
CA ARG A 781 3.31 -9.01 -4.78
C ARG A 781 2.25 -8.46 -3.84
N LEU A 782 0.98 -8.44 -4.27
CA LEU A 782 -0.14 -7.98 -3.46
C LEU A 782 -0.35 -8.87 -2.21
N HIS A 783 -0.17 -10.19 -2.31
CA HIS A 783 -0.21 -11.06 -1.13
C HIS A 783 0.88 -10.71 -0.10
N GLN A 784 2.09 -10.34 -0.55
CA GLN A 784 3.17 -9.88 0.33
C GLN A 784 2.84 -8.52 0.99
N GLU A 785 2.09 -7.64 0.32
CA GLU A 785 1.56 -6.41 0.94
C GLU A 785 0.52 -6.70 2.04
N LEU A 786 -0.28 -7.76 1.88
CA LEU A 786 -1.29 -8.19 2.86
C LEU A 786 -0.66 -8.86 4.09
N ASP A 787 0.29 -9.78 3.88
CA ASP A 787 1.11 -10.40 4.93
C ASP A 787 2.55 -10.57 4.40
N PRO A 788 3.52 -9.75 4.83
CA PRO A 788 4.92 -9.91 4.43
C PRO A 788 5.50 -11.28 4.77
N PHE A 789 4.92 -11.96 5.77
CA PHE A 789 5.30 -13.31 6.18
C PHE A 789 4.66 -14.42 5.33
N CYS A 790 3.89 -14.07 4.28
CA CYS A 790 3.41 -15.03 3.30
C CYS A 790 4.56 -15.55 2.42
N SER A 791 5.67 -14.80 2.30
CA SER A 791 6.92 -15.32 1.73
C SER A 791 7.92 -15.68 2.82
N ASN A 792 8.90 -16.49 2.43
CA ASN A 792 10.05 -16.83 3.25
C ASN A 792 11.22 -17.23 2.33
N ARG A 793 12.42 -17.26 2.90
CA ARG A 793 13.65 -17.54 2.15
C ARG A 793 13.56 -18.80 1.25
N PRO A 794 13.12 -19.98 1.72
CA PRO A 794 12.95 -21.15 0.84
C PRO A 794 11.97 -20.95 -0.33
N VAL A 795 10.88 -20.22 -0.12
CA VAL A 795 9.92 -19.87 -1.19
C VAL A 795 10.57 -18.91 -2.19
N ASP A 796 11.29 -17.90 -1.70
CA ASP A 796 11.99 -16.93 -2.56
C ASP A 796 13.08 -17.63 -3.40
N GLU A 797 13.84 -18.56 -2.81
CA GLU A 797 14.85 -19.37 -3.51
C GLU A 797 14.21 -20.28 -4.58
N LEU A 798 13.05 -20.89 -4.28
CA LEU A 798 12.30 -21.70 -5.25
C LEU A 798 11.81 -20.85 -6.43
N PHE A 799 11.26 -19.67 -6.17
CA PHE A 799 10.78 -18.78 -7.22
C PHE A 799 11.91 -18.20 -8.05
N ALA A 800 13.02 -17.78 -7.44
CA ALA A 800 14.22 -17.36 -8.15
C ALA A 800 14.78 -18.47 -9.06
N PHE A 801 14.73 -19.73 -8.61
CA PHE A 801 15.13 -20.88 -9.43
C PHE A 801 14.17 -21.14 -10.60
N ALA A 802 12.87 -20.97 -10.38
CA ALA A 802 11.84 -21.20 -11.40
C ALA A 802 11.69 -20.04 -12.41
N ASP A 803 12.11 -18.83 -12.04
CA ASP A 803 11.90 -17.58 -12.79
C ASP A 803 12.33 -17.66 -14.28
N PRO A 804 13.51 -18.21 -14.64
CA PRO A 804 13.92 -18.31 -16.04
C PRO A 804 12.98 -19.13 -16.92
N TYR A 805 12.25 -20.08 -16.32
CA TYR A 805 11.34 -21.00 -17.00
C TYR A 805 9.88 -20.50 -17.05
N CYS A 806 9.52 -19.55 -16.18
CA CYS A 806 8.13 -19.16 -15.94
C CYS A 806 7.78 -17.79 -16.53
N CYS A 807 6.52 -17.62 -16.92
CA CYS A 807 5.93 -16.30 -17.16
C CYS A 807 5.19 -15.76 -15.93
N GLY A 808 4.94 -16.62 -14.92
CA GLY A 808 4.50 -16.18 -13.61
C GLY A 808 4.38 -17.29 -12.59
N TYR A 809 4.34 -16.92 -11.31
CA TYR A 809 4.25 -17.86 -10.20
C TYR A 809 3.66 -17.21 -8.95
N LYS A 810 3.07 -18.02 -8.07
CA LYS A 810 2.63 -17.59 -6.73
C LYS A 810 2.36 -18.78 -5.81
N LEU A 811 2.30 -18.54 -4.50
CA LEU A 811 1.68 -19.49 -3.57
C LEU A 811 0.14 -19.39 -3.61
N VAL A 812 -0.53 -20.50 -3.32
CA VAL A 812 -1.99 -20.55 -3.14
C VAL A 812 -2.38 -20.55 -1.67
N GLY A 813 -3.57 -20.01 -1.37
CA GLY A 813 -4.07 -19.89 0.00
C GLY A 813 -3.34 -18.79 0.80
N ALA A 814 -3.19 -18.99 2.11
CA ALA A 814 -2.67 -17.96 3.02
C ALA A 814 -1.13 -17.72 2.92
N GLY A 815 -0.42 -18.51 2.10
CA GLY A 815 1.03 -18.41 1.94
C GLY A 815 1.87 -18.95 3.11
N GLY A 816 3.18 -18.72 3.04
CA GLY A 816 4.21 -19.16 3.98
C GLY A 816 4.60 -20.64 3.84
N GLY A 817 4.30 -21.23 2.69
CA GLY A 817 4.44 -22.65 2.39
C GLY A 817 3.27 -23.16 1.54
N GLY A 818 3.01 -24.47 1.61
CA GLY A 818 1.88 -25.09 0.93
C GLY A 818 2.15 -25.37 -0.55
N PHE A 819 1.19 -25.09 -1.40
CA PHE A 819 1.33 -25.25 -2.85
C PHE A 819 1.72 -23.94 -3.54
N ALA A 820 2.54 -24.07 -4.57
CA ALA A 820 2.88 -23.06 -5.54
C ALA A 820 2.27 -23.40 -6.90
N LEU A 821 1.84 -22.38 -7.61
CA LEU A 821 1.54 -22.40 -9.04
C LEU A 821 2.75 -21.83 -9.76
N LEU A 822 3.34 -22.60 -10.68
CA LEU A 822 4.44 -22.16 -11.54
C LEU A 822 3.98 -22.27 -13.00
N LEU A 823 3.67 -21.15 -13.64
CA LEU A 823 3.22 -21.12 -15.03
C LEU A 823 4.43 -20.95 -15.95
N ALA A 824 4.82 -22.03 -16.62
CA ALA A 824 5.94 -22.03 -17.54
C ALA A 824 5.66 -21.18 -18.79
N LYS A 825 6.72 -20.63 -19.41
CA LYS A 825 6.66 -19.89 -20.68
C LYS A 825 6.11 -20.73 -21.84
N ASN A 826 6.36 -22.05 -21.82
CA ASN A 826 5.85 -23.00 -22.79
C ASN A 826 5.97 -24.46 -22.26
N PRO A 827 5.39 -25.46 -22.94
CA PRO A 827 5.46 -26.86 -22.52
C PRO A 827 6.87 -27.48 -22.45
N SER A 828 7.87 -26.92 -23.15
CA SER A 828 9.27 -27.37 -23.00
C SER A 828 9.83 -26.91 -21.67
N CYS A 829 9.69 -25.62 -21.36
CA CYS A 829 10.11 -25.04 -20.09
C CYS A 829 9.44 -25.73 -18.90
N ALA A 830 8.16 -26.11 -19.01
CA ALA A 830 7.47 -26.86 -17.96
C ALA A 830 8.11 -28.23 -17.68
N ARG A 831 8.45 -28.99 -18.75
CA ARG A 831 9.11 -30.30 -18.62
C ARG A 831 10.53 -30.18 -18.08
N GLU A 832 11.26 -29.16 -18.51
CA GLU A 832 12.61 -28.86 -18.02
C GLU A 832 12.58 -28.48 -16.54
N LEU A 833 11.69 -27.56 -16.15
CA LEU A 833 11.53 -27.14 -14.76
C LEU A 833 11.07 -28.31 -13.86
N ARG A 834 10.10 -29.12 -14.30
CA ARG A 834 9.67 -30.32 -13.56
C ARG A 834 10.86 -31.24 -13.28
N ARG A 835 11.62 -31.59 -14.32
CA ARG A 835 12.81 -32.44 -14.19
C ARG A 835 13.84 -31.81 -13.24
N ALA A 836 14.11 -30.52 -13.41
CA ALA A 836 15.08 -29.81 -12.60
C ALA A 836 14.67 -29.74 -11.12
N LEU A 837 13.37 -29.63 -10.81
CA LEU A 837 12.87 -29.69 -9.43
C LEU A 837 12.92 -31.11 -8.85
N GLU A 838 12.55 -32.13 -9.63
CA GLU A 838 12.56 -33.54 -9.21
C GLU A 838 13.99 -34.10 -9.02
N GLU A 839 14.97 -33.59 -9.77
CA GLU A 839 16.39 -33.96 -9.67
C GLU A 839 17.19 -33.09 -8.67
N SER A 840 16.59 -32.03 -8.13
CA SER A 840 17.30 -31.10 -7.24
C SER A 840 17.41 -31.65 -5.82
N ASP A 841 18.64 -31.84 -5.35
CA ASP A 841 18.92 -32.08 -3.92
C ASP A 841 18.72 -30.82 -3.05
N THR A 842 18.50 -29.65 -3.66
CA THR A 842 18.38 -28.36 -2.96
C THR A 842 16.97 -28.10 -2.45
N PHE A 843 15.95 -28.61 -3.16
CA PHE A 843 14.55 -28.31 -2.88
C PHE A 843 13.80 -29.58 -2.47
N ASP A 844 13.33 -29.65 -1.21
CA ASP A 844 12.41 -30.73 -0.76
C ASP A 844 10.98 -30.41 -1.20
N VAL A 845 10.76 -30.51 -2.50
CA VAL A 845 9.48 -30.19 -3.15
C VAL A 845 8.89 -31.40 -3.85
N LYS A 846 7.57 -31.40 -4.01
CA LYS A 846 6.86 -32.45 -4.75
C LYS A 846 5.97 -31.84 -5.82
N VAL A 847 6.25 -32.17 -7.08
CA VAL A 847 5.40 -31.81 -8.22
C VAL A 847 4.23 -32.81 -8.28
N TYR A 848 3.00 -32.30 -8.41
CA TYR A 848 1.80 -33.14 -8.51
C TYR A 848 1.30 -33.18 -9.95
N ASP A 849 0.86 -34.37 -10.36
CA ASP A 849 0.05 -34.50 -11.56
C ASP A 849 -1.39 -34.10 -11.24
N TRP A 850 -1.98 -33.31 -12.12
CA TRP A 850 -3.26 -32.66 -11.91
C TRP A 850 -3.93 -32.43 -13.27
N ASN A 851 -5.27 -32.47 -13.28
CA ASN A 851 -6.08 -32.08 -14.44
C ASN A 851 -7.25 -31.21 -13.96
N VAL A 852 -7.77 -30.36 -14.84
CA VAL A 852 -8.99 -29.59 -14.59
C VAL A 852 -10.15 -30.54 -14.33
N ALA A 853 -10.81 -30.40 -13.19
CA ALA A 853 -11.98 -31.20 -12.84
C ALA A 853 -13.20 -30.67 -13.60
N MET A 854 -13.40 -31.15 -14.83
CA MET A 854 -14.54 -30.76 -15.68
C MET A 854 -15.86 -31.40 -15.18
N PRO A 855 -17.02 -30.79 -15.47
CA PRO A 855 -18.31 -31.44 -15.19
C PRO A 855 -18.36 -32.82 -15.86
N ARG A 856 -18.84 -33.84 -15.15
CA ARG A 856 -19.06 -35.18 -15.72
C ARG A 856 -20.20 -35.20 -16.73
#